data_AF-A0A954TTL0-F1
#
_entry.id   AF-A0A954TTL0-F1
#
_cell.length_a   1.000
_cell.length_b   1.000
_cell.length_c   1.000
_cell.angle_alpha   90.00
_cell.angle_beta   90.00
_cell.angle_gamma   90.00
#
_symmetry.space_group_name_H-M   'P 1'
#
loop_
_entity.id
_entity.type
_entity.pdbx_description
1 polymer ?
#
loop_
_entity_poly.entity_id
_entity_poly.type
_entity_poly.pdbx_seq_one_letter_code
_entity_poly.pdbx_strand_id
1 'polypeptide(L)'
;MFYSRLLCLLPGIVALSLVGNAKSADWPMWRNDAVRSGSSSAELPAQLHLQWRRQLPTPMPAWPNEARLHFDASYEPVVSGSRMFVGSMIDGSVAAFDCATGNELWRFYTNGPVRLAPAAFGERVCFGSDDGWLYCVDAGTGELVWKVFGAPEDREPYHHLGNARLVSFWPVRGGPVVADGIVYFGAGIWPTLGVFIHAVDADSGRVIWTNDNSHAIENVRVDHNYLQESGLSPQGHMLVSGDMLIVPNGRSMPARLDRKTGKLHYFVQGYRNGDSRVVVSGDIALVGSTGVVSLDDGREIASRWAAAGEDAPQGWSGPKADLFEGPLFPYKFLPGCDYRSVIDGHIAYGIDNGTVYAYDMHSATTSLQDQQFNGQDIKPARWDAPTLWKLDTAFAGKKLETRSLLKAGNRLYGHSGQNLFAIELNSDVNKPGKVVWTKELAAEPTSMLAANDRLFVVTSDGTIHCFGGESVEPKQFASAKAAEQAQPDEATELTKSLIEAAAVNDGYAIVAGLKTGRLVEELLSQSQFNVIAIDDDANAINRLRRTFGMDERFQTRFQAIVGDPVDVKLPPYLANLIVTEDADKLQLGSESRLSAVYENLRPYGGALCLSKDVLPSDILQVVVTPERLAGVQSHSTDKLLIVRRTGPLPGSSVWSHETGDAARSFYSRDELVQAPLAVLWYGDGRDHGFYKRKDYGHGLKPQVAGGRLFALQVATNTLKSVDAYTGRLLWSRQLGGSARYASMPDAVYVADERKCLVLDSASGAIRHSFEVAVDQPPAVPVSASDIRVGDDTILIAVRFNNENGIEKGRWNSELIVALDRATGEQLWSRPATLRYNTAAIAVSGGRVFCIDSHSPAEIGFMSRRGEDVSTLPSTILALDARSGRELWKTVRADPPATLTSLHFMSLRTQDDWLAYSTDHDLVIGGKANQTFALNASSGEQVWRKPVRGQQPLILGPETFINQSGHTYDVRTGDLVSGEALFQRGGCNYAVGGKNLLFLRSNCATYVDIESRQEYAIRNLRSGCSNSLVAADGLLNAPCFSVGCVCNYPIQTSFAMFHMPESAEWHGDSPVKQ
;
A
#
# COMPACT_ATOMS: atom_id res chain seq x y z
N MET A 1 -38.36 -81.42 60.41
CA MET A 1 -39.13 -80.23 60.02
C MET A 1 -38.52 -79.71 58.73
N PHE A 2 -39.09 -80.13 57.60
CA PHE A 2 -39.99 -79.34 56.71
C PHE A 2 -39.21 -78.40 55.74
N TYR A 3 -38.89 -78.90 54.54
CA TYR A 3 -39.23 -78.39 53.16
C TYR A 3 -38.13 -77.49 52.56
N SER A 4 -37.82 -77.45 51.26
CA SER A 4 -37.88 -78.31 50.08
C SER A 4 -37.20 -77.50 48.94
N ARG A 5 -36.38 -78.18 48.12
CA ARG A 5 -35.86 -77.88 46.74
C ARG A 5 -36.36 -76.59 46.02
N LEU A 6 -35.59 -75.90 45.17
CA LEU A 6 -35.17 -76.31 43.82
C LEU A 6 -34.25 -75.25 43.12
N LEU A 7 -33.61 -75.68 42.03
CA LEU A 7 -32.69 -75.01 41.08
C LEU A 7 -32.96 -73.53 40.69
N CYS A 8 -31.88 -72.78 40.47
CA CYS A 8 -31.87 -71.63 39.55
C CYS A 8 -30.79 -71.79 38.46
N LEU A 9 -31.26 -71.65 37.21
CA LEU A 9 -30.54 -71.60 35.95
C LEU A 9 -29.88 -70.22 35.73
N LEU A 10 -28.75 -70.23 35.01
CA LEU A 10 -28.18 -69.05 34.33
C LEU A 10 -29.19 -68.43 33.34
N PRO A 11 -29.12 -67.10 33.15
CA PRO A 11 -28.87 -66.62 31.80
C PRO A 11 -27.84 -65.48 31.73
N GLY A 12 -27.07 -65.47 30.64
CA GLY A 12 -26.12 -64.43 30.29
C GLY A 12 -26.81 -63.11 29.91
N ILE A 13 -26.23 -62.01 30.36
CA ILE A 13 -26.60 -60.65 29.98
C ILE A 13 -25.63 -60.20 28.88
N VAL A 14 -26.16 -59.99 27.68
CA VAL A 14 -25.52 -59.24 26.61
C VAL A 14 -25.50 -57.78 27.04
N ALA A 15 -24.33 -57.24 27.36
CA ALA A 15 -24.15 -55.81 27.56
C ALA A 15 -24.11 -55.13 26.17
N LEU A 16 -25.20 -54.46 25.78
CA LEU A 16 -25.14 -53.46 24.73
C LEU A 16 -24.25 -52.32 25.22
N SER A 17 -23.05 -52.21 24.66
CA SER A 17 -22.26 -51.00 24.73
C SER A 17 -22.99 -49.88 23.98
N LEU A 18 -23.59 -48.97 24.75
CA LEU A 18 -23.91 -47.62 24.28
C LEU A 18 -22.57 -46.98 23.88
N VAL A 19 -22.25 -47.06 22.58
CA VAL A 19 -21.25 -46.19 21.96
C VAL A 19 -21.83 -44.79 22.05
N GLY A 20 -21.42 -44.04 23.08
CA GLY A 20 -21.61 -42.61 23.07
C GLY A 20 -20.91 -42.08 21.82
N ASN A 21 -21.67 -41.53 20.88
CA ASN A 21 -21.10 -40.74 19.78
C ASN A 21 -20.26 -39.63 20.42
N ALA A 22 -18.94 -39.82 20.45
CA ALA A 22 -18.03 -38.73 20.67
C ALA A 22 -18.38 -37.67 19.61
N LYS A 23 -18.80 -36.48 20.05
CA LYS A 23 -18.97 -35.36 19.12
C LYS A 23 -17.60 -35.11 18.48
N SER A 24 -17.55 -35.14 17.16
CA SER A 24 -16.34 -34.79 16.41
C SER A 24 -15.86 -33.39 16.82
N ALA A 25 -14.55 -33.17 16.86
CA ALA A 25 -13.99 -31.89 17.28
C ALA A 25 -14.21 -30.80 16.22
N ASP A 26 -14.50 -29.59 16.69
CA ASP A 26 -14.66 -28.40 15.87
C ASP A 26 -13.30 -27.80 15.47
N TRP A 27 -13.34 -26.86 14.53
CA TRP A 27 -12.23 -25.98 14.15
C TRP A 27 -12.72 -24.52 14.10
N PRO A 28 -13.04 -23.93 15.26
CA PRO A 28 -13.87 -22.72 15.33
C PRO A 28 -13.19 -21.44 14.83
N MET A 29 -11.86 -21.42 14.74
CA MET A 29 -11.08 -20.23 14.42
C MET A 29 -9.91 -20.56 13.49
N TRP A 30 -9.29 -19.55 12.87
CA TRP A 30 -8.05 -19.75 12.10
C TRP A 30 -7.01 -20.49 12.94
N ARG A 31 -6.44 -21.57 12.38
CA ARG A 31 -5.55 -22.50 13.08
C ARG A 31 -6.11 -23.04 14.42
N ASN A 32 -7.40 -23.38 14.40
CA ASN A 32 -8.17 -24.08 15.42
C ASN A 32 -8.59 -23.25 16.64
N ASP A 33 -7.68 -22.55 17.30
CA ASP A 33 -7.92 -21.95 18.61
C ASP A 33 -7.43 -20.50 18.74
N ALA A 34 -7.55 -19.90 19.92
CA ALA A 34 -7.18 -18.51 20.16
C ALA A 34 -5.66 -18.25 20.17
N VAL A 35 -4.83 -19.29 20.29
CA VAL A 35 -3.35 -19.21 20.22
C VAL A 35 -2.79 -19.63 18.86
N ARG A 36 -3.67 -20.06 17.94
CA ARG A 36 -3.37 -20.46 16.56
C ARG A 36 -2.50 -21.72 16.49
N SER A 37 -2.73 -22.67 17.40
CA SER A 37 -1.91 -23.87 17.57
C SER A 37 -1.84 -24.75 16.32
N GLY A 38 -2.87 -24.76 15.48
CA GLY A 38 -2.99 -25.70 14.36
C GLY A 38 -3.16 -27.16 14.78
N SER A 39 -3.54 -27.40 16.03
CA SER A 39 -3.72 -28.73 16.63
C SER A 39 -5.17 -28.93 17.04
N SER A 40 -5.80 -30.00 16.59
CA SER A 40 -7.16 -30.41 16.94
C SER A 40 -7.17 -31.81 17.55
N SER A 41 -8.14 -32.07 18.44
CA SER A 41 -8.42 -33.40 18.99
C SER A 41 -9.18 -34.31 18.02
N ALA A 42 -9.58 -33.82 16.84
CA ALA A 42 -10.29 -34.61 15.83
C ALA A 42 -9.48 -35.86 15.43
N GLU A 43 -10.11 -37.03 15.49
CA GLU A 43 -9.52 -38.27 14.97
C GLU A 43 -10.08 -38.59 13.59
N LEU A 44 -9.24 -38.45 12.56
CA LEU A 44 -9.65 -38.74 11.20
C LEU A 44 -9.47 -40.23 10.84
N PRO A 45 -10.29 -40.76 9.92
CA PRO A 45 -10.15 -42.11 9.40
C PRO A 45 -8.74 -42.42 8.87
N ALA A 46 -8.30 -43.67 9.00
CA ALA A 46 -6.98 -44.11 8.56
C ALA A 46 -6.79 -44.02 7.03
N GLN A 47 -7.87 -44.15 6.26
CA GLN A 47 -7.89 -43.95 4.82
C GLN A 47 -8.87 -42.82 4.50
N LEU A 48 -8.41 -41.87 3.69
CA LEU A 48 -9.16 -40.68 3.31
C LEU A 48 -9.46 -40.72 1.82
N HIS A 49 -10.75 -40.64 1.49
CA HIS A 49 -11.30 -40.63 0.15
C HIS A 49 -11.95 -39.27 -0.13
N LEU A 50 -11.78 -38.74 -1.35
CA LEU A 50 -12.41 -37.48 -1.74
C LEU A 50 -13.93 -37.65 -1.73
N GLN A 51 -14.63 -36.75 -1.04
CA GLN A 51 -16.08 -36.78 -0.84
C GLN A 51 -16.76 -35.77 -1.76
N TRP A 52 -16.21 -34.56 -1.77
CA TRP A 52 -16.65 -33.48 -2.64
C TRP A 52 -15.54 -32.46 -2.84
N ARG A 53 -15.66 -31.67 -3.91
CA ARG A 53 -14.85 -30.48 -4.15
C ARG A 53 -15.72 -29.29 -4.58
N ARG A 54 -15.34 -28.08 -4.17
CA ARG A 54 -16.02 -26.84 -4.53
C ARG A 54 -15.01 -25.81 -5.03
N GLN A 55 -15.18 -25.36 -6.27
CA GLN A 55 -14.39 -24.27 -6.85
C GLN A 55 -14.97 -22.93 -6.42
N LEU A 56 -14.18 -22.13 -5.70
CA LEU A 56 -14.46 -20.70 -5.47
C LEU A 56 -13.62 -19.86 -6.43
N PRO A 57 -13.92 -18.56 -6.60
CA PRO A 57 -13.04 -17.64 -7.33
C PRO A 57 -11.61 -17.68 -6.81
N THR A 58 -10.63 -17.53 -7.69
CA THR A 58 -9.22 -17.47 -7.28
C THR A 58 -8.98 -16.31 -6.30
N PRO A 59 -8.33 -16.55 -5.14
CA PRO A 59 -8.05 -15.50 -4.16
C PRO A 59 -7.30 -14.30 -4.75
N MET A 60 -7.69 -13.11 -4.33
CA MET A 60 -7.06 -11.84 -4.72
C MET A 60 -6.68 -11.07 -3.45
N PRO A 61 -5.42 -11.18 -2.99
CA PRO A 61 -5.01 -10.56 -1.73
C PRO A 61 -5.00 -9.04 -1.83
N ALA A 62 -5.26 -8.35 -0.71
CA ALA A 62 -5.14 -6.90 -0.62
C ALA A 62 -3.70 -6.45 -0.92
N TRP A 63 -2.72 -7.23 -0.49
CA TRP A 63 -1.31 -6.88 -0.59
C TRP A 63 -0.54 -7.88 -1.46
N PRO A 64 -0.82 -7.97 -2.78
CA PRO A 64 -0.22 -8.99 -3.64
C PRO A 64 1.32 -8.92 -3.66
N ASN A 65 1.87 -7.73 -3.43
CA ASN A 65 3.29 -7.44 -3.46
C ASN A 65 4.00 -7.51 -2.10
N GLU A 66 3.34 -7.90 -1.02
CA GLU A 66 3.94 -8.00 0.31
C GLU A 66 3.60 -9.32 1.00
N ALA A 67 4.54 -10.28 0.97
CA ALA A 67 4.35 -11.61 1.54
C ALA A 67 4.07 -11.62 3.05
N ARG A 68 4.49 -10.57 3.79
CA ARG A 68 4.24 -10.43 5.23
C ARG A 68 2.86 -9.87 5.56
N LEU A 69 2.07 -9.54 4.53
CA LEU A 69 0.69 -9.08 4.61
C LEU A 69 -0.27 -10.05 3.88
N HIS A 70 0.17 -11.27 3.58
CA HIS A 70 -0.61 -12.30 2.88
C HIS A 70 -1.53 -13.08 3.84
N PHE A 71 -2.32 -12.36 4.63
CA PHE A 71 -3.36 -12.96 5.50
C PHE A 71 -4.62 -13.38 4.71
N ASP A 72 -4.79 -12.87 3.49
CA ASP A 72 -5.91 -13.14 2.58
C ASP A 72 -5.44 -13.72 1.23
N ALA A 73 -4.27 -14.38 1.21
CA ALA A 73 -3.76 -15.06 0.02
C ALA A 73 -4.40 -16.45 -0.21
N SER A 74 -5.27 -16.89 0.69
CA SER A 74 -6.05 -18.12 0.60
C SER A 74 -7.42 -17.93 1.29
N TYR A 75 -8.38 -18.79 0.95
CA TYR A 75 -9.56 -18.95 1.78
C TYR A 75 -9.20 -19.71 3.05
N GLU A 76 -9.61 -19.17 4.19
CA GLU A 76 -9.33 -19.72 5.51
C GLU A 76 -10.64 -20.17 6.19
N PRO A 77 -11.17 -21.36 5.83
CA PRO A 77 -12.41 -21.85 6.40
C PRO A 77 -12.28 -22.17 7.88
N VAL A 78 -13.41 -22.15 8.58
CA VAL A 78 -13.57 -22.64 9.96
C VAL A 78 -14.77 -23.57 10.04
N VAL A 79 -14.79 -24.50 11.00
CA VAL A 79 -15.86 -25.49 11.15
C VAL A 79 -16.40 -25.47 12.58
N SER A 80 -17.73 -25.43 12.71
CA SER A 80 -18.43 -25.63 13.99
C SER A 80 -19.63 -26.55 13.76
N GLY A 81 -19.69 -27.65 14.51
CA GLY A 81 -20.63 -28.74 14.30
C GLY A 81 -20.51 -29.32 12.88
N SER A 82 -21.64 -29.36 12.16
CA SER A 82 -21.70 -29.88 10.79
C SER A 82 -21.49 -28.80 9.71
N ARG A 83 -21.10 -27.58 10.08
CA ARG A 83 -21.09 -26.41 9.19
C ARG A 83 -19.68 -25.86 9.02
N MET A 84 -19.30 -25.59 7.77
CA MET A 84 -18.09 -24.89 7.40
C MET A 84 -18.44 -23.45 7.03
N PHE A 85 -17.72 -22.48 7.58
CA PHE A 85 -17.87 -21.06 7.26
C PHE A 85 -16.66 -20.56 6.47
N VAL A 86 -16.91 -19.85 5.38
CA VAL A 86 -15.88 -19.35 4.46
C VAL A 86 -16.10 -17.88 4.19
N GLY A 87 -15.19 -17.04 4.65
CA GLY A 87 -15.14 -15.62 4.29
C GLY A 87 -14.50 -15.42 2.91
N SER A 88 -14.95 -14.41 2.17
CA SER A 88 -14.52 -14.16 0.79
C SER A 88 -14.06 -12.72 0.58
N MET A 89 -12.79 -12.60 0.17
CA MET A 89 -12.15 -11.34 -0.21
C MET A 89 -12.58 -10.83 -1.59
N ILE A 90 -13.32 -11.66 -2.35
CA ILE A 90 -13.74 -11.36 -3.73
C ILE A 90 -15.14 -10.73 -3.75
N ASP A 91 -16.15 -11.39 -3.19
CA ASP A 91 -17.54 -10.90 -3.22
C ASP A 91 -17.99 -10.25 -1.91
N GLY A 92 -17.12 -10.20 -0.90
CA GLY A 92 -17.44 -9.59 0.39
C GLY A 92 -18.47 -10.37 1.21
N SER A 93 -18.52 -11.70 1.05
CA SER A 93 -19.48 -12.55 1.75
C SER A 93 -18.85 -13.49 2.78
N VAL A 94 -19.70 -14.00 3.67
CA VAL A 94 -19.47 -15.25 4.39
C VAL A 94 -20.52 -16.26 3.95
N ALA A 95 -20.08 -17.45 3.55
CA ALA A 95 -20.96 -18.56 3.18
C ALA A 95 -20.81 -19.72 4.17
N ALA A 96 -21.94 -20.39 4.45
CA ALA A 96 -21.93 -21.65 5.18
C ALA A 96 -22.18 -22.82 4.24
N PHE A 97 -21.37 -23.87 4.39
CA PHE A 97 -21.51 -25.13 3.67
C PHE A 97 -21.73 -26.28 4.65
N ASP A 98 -22.56 -27.24 4.27
CA ASP A 98 -22.65 -28.50 4.99
C ASP A 98 -21.37 -29.32 4.77
N CYS A 99 -20.72 -29.72 5.87
CA CYS A 99 -19.44 -30.43 5.84
C CYS A 99 -19.52 -31.78 5.11
N ALA A 100 -20.66 -32.48 5.21
CA ALA A 100 -20.81 -33.82 4.65
C ALA A 100 -21.10 -33.79 3.14
N THR A 101 -21.94 -32.85 2.71
CA THR A 101 -22.48 -32.81 1.35
C THR A 101 -21.84 -31.75 0.45
N GLY A 102 -21.23 -30.71 1.04
CA GLY A 102 -20.67 -29.56 0.33
C GLY A 102 -21.72 -28.57 -0.17
N ASN A 103 -23.00 -28.76 0.17
CA ASN A 103 -24.09 -27.87 -0.22
C ASN A 103 -24.00 -26.53 0.51
N GLU A 104 -24.31 -25.44 -0.19
CA GLU A 104 -24.46 -24.12 0.43
C GLU A 104 -25.74 -24.10 1.26
N LEU A 105 -25.61 -23.71 2.53
CA LEU A 105 -26.72 -23.58 3.48
C LEU A 105 -27.27 -22.16 3.46
N TRP A 106 -26.38 -21.18 3.56
CA TRP A 106 -26.70 -19.76 3.53
C TRP A 106 -25.48 -18.94 3.11
N ARG A 107 -25.73 -17.67 2.77
CA ARG A 107 -24.69 -16.69 2.45
C ARG A 107 -25.12 -15.29 2.90
N PHE A 108 -24.22 -14.61 3.60
CA PHE A 108 -24.37 -13.25 4.07
C PHE A 108 -23.40 -12.32 3.32
N TYR A 109 -23.88 -11.17 2.85
CA TYR A 109 -23.08 -10.20 2.10
C TYR A 109 -22.82 -8.93 2.92
N THR A 110 -21.61 -8.41 2.84
CA THR A 110 -21.21 -7.11 3.38
C THR A 110 -20.93 -6.10 2.26
N ASN A 111 -20.66 -4.84 2.59
CA ASN A 111 -20.35 -3.80 1.60
C ASN A 111 -18.88 -3.81 1.16
N GLY A 112 -18.03 -4.60 1.82
CA GLY A 112 -16.59 -4.68 1.55
C GLY A 112 -16.06 -6.13 1.59
N PRO A 113 -14.80 -6.36 1.20
CA PRO A 113 -14.16 -7.68 1.31
C PRO A 113 -14.14 -8.26 2.73
N VAL A 114 -14.42 -9.57 2.87
CA VAL A 114 -14.18 -10.33 4.12
C VAL A 114 -12.86 -11.07 3.96
N ARG A 115 -11.79 -10.55 4.57
CA ARG A 115 -10.41 -10.99 4.29
C ARG A 115 -9.85 -12.04 5.22
N LEU A 116 -10.32 -12.08 6.46
CA LEU A 116 -9.81 -12.93 7.52
C LEU A 116 -10.82 -14.03 7.82
N ALA A 117 -10.32 -15.13 8.37
CA ALA A 117 -11.16 -16.25 8.77
C ALA A 117 -12.24 -15.78 9.77
N PRO A 118 -13.49 -16.25 9.62
CA PRO A 118 -14.50 -16.07 10.66
C PRO A 118 -14.08 -16.73 11.98
N ALA A 119 -14.73 -16.34 13.07
CA ALA A 119 -14.61 -16.97 14.37
C ALA A 119 -15.97 -17.49 14.82
N ALA A 120 -16.10 -18.81 14.97
CA ALA A 120 -17.32 -19.48 15.41
C ALA A 120 -17.29 -19.76 16.92
N PHE A 121 -18.42 -19.57 17.60
CA PHE A 121 -18.59 -19.88 19.01
C PHE A 121 -20.07 -20.14 19.30
N GLY A 122 -20.37 -21.24 19.99
CA GLY A 122 -21.76 -21.67 20.16
C GLY A 122 -22.50 -21.77 18.82
N GLU A 123 -23.68 -21.16 18.74
CA GLU A 123 -24.49 -21.07 17.51
C GLU A 123 -24.28 -19.74 16.75
N ARG A 124 -23.10 -19.12 16.88
CA ARG A 124 -22.79 -17.83 16.23
C ARG A 124 -21.48 -17.84 15.48
N VAL A 125 -21.38 -16.94 14.50
CA VAL A 125 -20.17 -16.70 13.71
C VAL A 125 -19.91 -15.20 13.60
N CYS A 126 -18.73 -14.78 14.03
CA CYS A 126 -18.25 -13.41 13.93
C CYS A 126 -17.21 -13.24 12.82
N PHE A 127 -17.23 -12.12 12.10
CA PHE A 127 -16.26 -11.81 11.04
C PHE A 127 -16.14 -10.31 10.80
N GLY A 128 -14.95 -9.85 10.45
CA GLY A 128 -14.67 -8.46 10.08
C GLY A 128 -14.73 -8.26 8.57
N SER A 129 -15.18 -7.08 8.15
CA SER A 129 -15.16 -6.66 6.75
C SER A 129 -14.37 -5.37 6.55
N ASP A 130 -13.82 -5.22 5.35
CA ASP A 130 -13.18 -3.99 4.88
C ASP A 130 -14.18 -2.82 4.78
N ASP A 131 -15.49 -3.03 4.94
CA ASP A 131 -16.49 -1.95 5.11
C ASP A 131 -16.50 -1.31 6.51
N GLY A 132 -15.62 -1.79 7.40
CA GLY A 132 -15.40 -1.22 8.72
C GLY A 132 -16.29 -1.79 9.82
N TRP A 133 -17.06 -2.84 9.54
CA TRP A 133 -17.91 -3.49 10.54
C TRP A 133 -17.39 -4.87 10.97
N LEU A 134 -17.53 -5.15 12.27
CA LEU A 134 -17.56 -6.52 12.79
C LEU A 134 -19.01 -6.99 12.77
N TYR A 135 -19.28 -8.10 12.10
CA TYR A 135 -20.59 -8.73 12.02
C TYR A 135 -20.65 -9.98 12.88
N CYS A 136 -21.81 -10.24 13.47
CA CYS A 136 -22.16 -11.52 14.05
C CYS A 136 -23.47 -12.03 13.46
N VAL A 137 -23.44 -13.26 12.95
CA VAL A 137 -24.61 -13.93 12.37
C VAL A 137 -24.91 -15.23 13.11
N ASP A 138 -26.16 -15.67 13.02
CA ASP A 138 -26.57 -17.00 13.45
C ASP A 138 -25.86 -18.07 12.59
N ALA A 139 -25.26 -19.07 13.22
CA ALA A 139 -24.50 -20.11 12.54
C ALA A 139 -25.39 -21.02 11.68
N GLY A 140 -26.67 -21.17 12.04
CA GLY A 140 -27.64 -22.01 11.36
C GLY A 140 -28.32 -21.34 10.18
N THR A 141 -28.69 -20.06 10.30
CA THR A 141 -29.50 -19.34 9.31
C THR A 141 -28.71 -18.28 8.53
N GLY A 142 -27.59 -17.78 9.06
CA GLY A 142 -26.85 -16.65 8.51
C GLY A 142 -27.51 -15.30 8.74
N GLU A 143 -28.58 -15.24 9.54
CA GLU A 143 -29.26 -13.98 9.87
C GLU A 143 -28.38 -13.11 10.78
N LEU A 144 -28.41 -11.80 10.54
CA LEU A 144 -27.67 -10.83 11.34
C LEU A 144 -28.22 -10.82 12.77
N VAL A 145 -27.35 -11.08 13.74
CA VAL A 145 -27.66 -10.96 15.18
C VAL A 145 -27.31 -9.56 15.67
N TRP A 146 -26.08 -9.12 15.41
CA TRP A 146 -25.60 -7.78 15.75
C TRP A 146 -24.41 -7.41 14.85
N LYS A 147 -24.08 -6.11 14.78
CA LYS A 147 -22.85 -5.62 14.16
C LYS A 147 -22.31 -4.41 14.94
N VAL A 148 -21.00 -4.21 14.92
CA VAL A 148 -20.30 -3.11 15.58
C VAL A 148 -19.44 -2.38 14.56
N PHE A 149 -19.56 -1.06 14.50
CA PHE A 149 -18.69 -0.24 13.66
C PHE A 149 -17.32 -0.11 14.30
N GLY A 150 -16.25 -0.22 13.51
CA GLY A 150 -14.88 -0.27 14.00
C GLY A 150 -14.35 1.07 14.49
N ALA A 151 -14.95 2.20 14.10
CA ALA A 151 -14.61 3.52 14.60
C ALA A 151 -15.63 4.00 15.65
N PRO A 152 -15.26 4.96 16.52
CA PRO A 152 -16.18 5.50 17.52
C PRO A 152 -17.37 6.23 16.89
N GLU A 153 -18.43 6.45 17.67
CA GLU A 153 -19.73 6.97 17.21
C GLU A 153 -19.66 8.39 16.63
N ASP A 154 -18.60 9.15 16.90
CA ASP A 154 -18.34 10.47 16.34
C ASP A 154 -17.83 10.41 14.88
N ARG A 155 -17.59 9.22 14.34
CA ARG A 155 -17.08 9.03 12.97
C ARG A 155 -18.15 8.51 12.03
N GLU A 156 -18.36 9.23 10.94
CA GLU A 156 -19.15 8.74 9.81
C GLU A 156 -18.39 7.64 9.03
N PRO A 157 -19.08 6.70 8.38
CA PRO A 157 -18.47 5.62 7.60
C PRO A 157 -17.94 6.10 6.24
N TYR A 158 -16.84 6.85 6.27
CA TYR A 158 -16.12 7.30 5.07
C TYR A 158 -15.47 6.13 4.31
N HIS A 159 -15.49 6.21 2.98
CA HIS A 159 -14.83 5.27 2.09
C HIS A 159 -13.68 5.92 1.32
N HIS A 160 -12.66 5.12 1.01
CA HIS A 160 -11.63 5.45 0.03
C HIS A 160 -11.36 4.22 -0.86
N LEU A 161 -10.56 4.40 -1.92
CA LEU A 161 -10.10 3.27 -2.72
C LEU A 161 -8.88 2.59 -2.08
N GLY A 162 -9.06 1.39 -1.54
CA GLY A 162 -7.99 0.54 -1.01
C GLY A 162 -7.75 -0.66 -1.93
N ASN A 163 -6.63 -0.66 -2.67
CA ASN A 163 -6.29 -1.67 -3.67
C ASN A 163 -7.44 -1.92 -4.67
N ALA A 164 -7.85 -0.86 -5.38
CA ALA A 164 -8.90 -0.84 -6.41
C ALA A 164 -10.36 -0.89 -5.92
N ARG A 165 -10.61 -1.13 -4.63
CA ARG A 165 -11.97 -1.33 -4.11
C ARG A 165 -12.35 -0.24 -3.12
N LEU A 166 -13.63 0.10 -3.06
CA LEU A 166 -14.14 0.94 -1.98
C LEU A 166 -14.09 0.15 -0.67
N VAL A 167 -13.39 0.72 0.31
CA VAL A 167 -13.24 0.20 1.67
C VAL A 167 -13.41 1.35 2.65
N SER A 168 -13.75 1.04 3.90
CA SER A 168 -13.83 2.03 4.96
C SER A 168 -12.46 2.66 5.25
N PHE A 169 -12.47 3.88 5.78
CA PHE A 169 -11.31 4.49 6.45
C PHE A 169 -10.75 3.60 7.56
N TRP A 170 -11.64 2.86 8.24
CA TRP A 170 -11.31 1.95 9.33
C TRP A 170 -11.67 0.50 9.01
N PRO A 171 -11.03 -0.13 8.01
CA PRO A 171 -11.36 -1.50 7.64
C PRO A 171 -11.01 -2.45 8.81
N VAL A 172 -11.83 -3.48 9.03
CA VAL A 172 -11.56 -4.48 10.07
C VAL A 172 -10.55 -5.50 9.54
N ARG A 173 -9.26 -5.21 9.76
CA ARG A 173 -8.13 -6.08 9.38
C ARG A 173 -7.36 -6.66 10.56
N GLY A 174 -7.67 -6.25 11.79
CA GLY A 174 -7.34 -7.01 12.99
C GLY A 174 -8.41 -8.09 13.19
N GLY A 175 -8.15 -9.28 12.67
CA GLY A 175 -9.14 -10.35 12.54
C GLY A 175 -9.65 -10.85 13.90
N PRO A 176 -10.93 -11.24 14.00
CA PRO A 176 -11.55 -11.52 15.27
C PRO A 176 -10.91 -12.72 15.97
N VAL A 177 -10.78 -12.62 17.29
CA VAL A 177 -10.47 -13.74 18.18
C VAL A 177 -11.50 -13.78 19.29
N VAL A 178 -11.97 -14.98 19.62
CA VAL A 178 -13.01 -15.18 20.64
C VAL A 178 -12.41 -15.97 21.80
N ALA A 179 -12.56 -15.42 23.01
CA ALA A 179 -12.17 -16.09 24.25
C ALA A 179 -13.07 -15.62 25.39
N ASP A 180 -13.53 -16.56 26.21
CA ASP A 180 -14.30 -16.31 27.43
C ASP A 180 -15.53 -15.40 27.23
N GLY A 181 -16.29 -15.63 26.15
CA GLY A 181 -17.50 -14.85 25.83
C GLY A 181 -17.23 -13.44 25.30
N ILE A 182 -15.99 -13.14 24.90
CA ILE A 182 -15.59 -11.83 24.37
C ILE A 182 -14.97 -12.00 22.98
N VAL A 183 -15.37 -11.15 22.04
CA VAL A 183 -14.76 -11.00 20.72
C VAL A 183 -13.82 -9.81 20.75
N TYR A 184 -12.58 -9.99 20.32
CA TYR A 184 -11.61 -8.91 20.14
C TYR A 184 -11.31 -8.72 18.66
N PHE A 185 -11.26 -7.48 18.20
CA PHE A 185 -10.94 -7.14 16.81
C PHE A 185 -10.25 -5.77 16.71
N GLY A 186 -9.58 -5.51 15.58
CA GLY A 186 -8.92 -4.24 15.28
C GLY A 186 -9.42 -3.62 13.99
N ALA A 187 -9.63 -2.30 14.00
CA ALA A 187 -10.11 -1.51 12.88
C ALA A 187 -9.18 -0.31 12.61
N GLY A 188 -8.99 0.02 11.33
CA GLY A 188 -8.06 1.06 10.91
C GLY A 188 -6.65 0.53 10.70
N ILE A 189 -6.06 0.90 9.57
CA ILE A 189 -4.64 0.62 9.28
C ILE A 189 -3.79 1.89 9.23
N TRP A 190 -4.43 3.05 9.13
CA TRP A 190 -3.80 4.37 9.01
C TRP A 190 -3.85 5.08 10.36
N PRO A 191 -2.74 5.18 11.10
CA PRO A 191 -2.76 5.86 12.40
C PRO A 191 -3.14 7.35 12.27
N THR A 192 -2.90 7.96 11.11
CA THR A 192 -3.35 9.31 10.77
C THR A 192 -4.86 9.47 10.61
N LEU A 193 -5.64 8.39 10.58
CA LEU A 193 -7.11 8.44 10.59
C LEU A 193 -7.67 7.91 11.92
N GLY A 194 -6.81 7.41 12.81
CA GLY A 194 -7.20 6.65 14.00
C GLY A 194 -7.14 5.14 13.75
N VAL A 195 -6.82 4.42 14.82
CA VAL A 195 -6.75 2.96 14.87
C VAL A 195 -7.36 2.52 16.17
N PHE A 196 -8.24 1.53 16.11
CA PHE A 196 -9.08 1.12 17.22
C PHE A 196 -8.97 -0.38 17.46
N ILE A 197 -8.79 -0.78 18.72
CA ILE A 197 -8.86 -2.17 19.14
C ILE A 197 -10.00 -2.31 20.13
N HIS A 198 -10.86 -3.30 19.94
CA HIS A 198 -12.09 -3.44 20.70
C HIS A 198 -12.15 -4.77 21.44
N ALA A 199 -12.82 -4.76 22.58
CA ALA A 199 -13.44 -5.93 23.17
C ALA A 199 -14.95 -5.78 23.15
N VAL A 200 -15.64 -6.80 22.67
CA VAL A 200 -17.09 -6.81 22.49
C VAL A 200 -17.66 -8.06 23.14
N ASP A 201 -18.75 -7.89 23.87
CA ASP A 201 -19.54 -9.00 24.40
C ASP A 201 -20.05 -9.88 23.25
N ALA A 202 -19.68 -11.15 23.24
CA ALA A 202 -19.91 -12.04 22.10
C ALA A 202 -21.40 -12.33 21.87
N ASP A 203 -22.23 -12.17 22.90
CA ASP A 203 -23.66 -12.45 22.80
C ASP A 203 -24.46 -11.26 22.28
N SER A 204 -24.14 -10.06 22.75
CA SER A 204 -24.94 -8.84 22.50
C SER A 204 -24.32 -7.87 21.50
N GLY A 205 -23.03 -7.98 21.19
CA GLY A 205 -22.33 -6.97 20.40
C GLY A 205 -22.04 -5.68 21.18
N ARG A 206 -22.30 -5.66 22.50
CA ARG A 206 -22.01 -4.49 23.34
C ARG A 206 -20.50 -4.31 23.49
N VAL A 207 -20.00 -3.14 23.13
CA VAL A 207 -18.60 -2.76 23.38
C VAL A 207 -18.33 -2.75 24.89
N ILE A 208 -17.30 -3.49 25.30
CA ILE A 208 -16.84 -3.57 26.69
C ILE A 208 -15.78 -2.48 26.92
N TRP A 209 -14.82 -2.39 26.00
CA TRP A 209 -13.81 -1.34 25.98
C TRP A 209 -13.30 -1.13 24.55
N THR A 210 -12.75 0.05 24.31
CA THR A 210 -12.04 0.42 23.08
C THR A 210 -10.69 1.03 23.47
N ASN A 211 -9.62 0.54 22.85
CA ASN A 211 -8.34 1.25 22.79
C ASN A 211 -8.38 2.16 21.55
N ASP A 212 -8.37 3.47 21.77
CA ASP A 212 -8.45 4.52 20.75
C ASP A 212 -7.19 5.40 20.69
N ASN A 213 -6.21 5.13 21.55
CA ASN A 213 -5.02 5.95 21.75
C ASN A 213 -3.73 5.31 21.21
N SER A 214 -3.77 4.07 20.71
CA SER A 214 -2.57 3.41 20.14
C SER A 214 -2.29 3.79 18.67
N HIS A 215 -2.98 4.81 18.15
CA HIS A 215 -2.69 5.42 16.85
C HIS A 215 -1.49 6.41 16.91
N ALA A 216 -1.07 6.80 18.11
CA ALA A 216 0.10 7.62 18.38
C ALA A 216 0.77 7.14 19.67
N ILE A 217 1.89 6.42 19.53
CA ILE A 217 2.66 5.82 20.61
C ILE A 217 4.03 6.47 20.60
N GLU A 218 4.39 7.16 21.68
CA GLU A 218 5.72 7.74 21.85
C GLU A 218 6.78 6.68 22.15
N ASN A 219 8.05 7.04 21.90
CA ASN A 219 9.21 6.23 22.30
C ASN A 219 9.14 4.78 21.79
N VAL A 220 8.54 4.57 20.62
CA VAL A 220 8.59 3.28 19.93
C VAL A 220 9.96 3.15 19.32
N ARG A 221 10.61 2.01 19.54
CA ARG A 221 11.84 1.72 18.82
C ARG A 221 11.52 1.32 17.40
N VAL A 222 11.81 2.25 16.51
CA VAL A 222 11.58 2.12 15.08
C VAL A 222 12.86 1.65 14.39
N ASP A 223 12.87 1.78 13.07
CA ASP A 223 13.99 1.45 12.20
C ASP A 223 15.36 1.95 12.71
N HIS A 224 16.39 1.12 12.58
CA HIS A 224 17.77 1.39 13.03
C HIS A 224 17.93 1.77 14.51
N ASN A 225 17.03 1.30 15.38
CA ASN A 225 17.11 1.44 16.84
C ASN A 225 16.80 2.83 17.40
N TYR A 226 16.35 3.76 16.55
CA TYR A 226 15.94 5.08 17.01
C TYR A 226 14.59 5.03 17.72
N LEU A 227 14.44 5.81 18.79
CA LEU A 227 13.16 6.04 19.45
C LEU A 227 12.41 7.14 18.71
N GLN A 228 11.19 6.85 18.29
CA GLN A 228 10.31 7.79 17.58
C GLN A 228 8.86 7.51 17.95
N GLU A 229 7.99 8.42 17.55
CA GLU A 229 6.55 8.15 17.58
C GLU A 229 6.16 7.17 16.44
N SER A 230 5.25 6.25 16.74
CA SER A 230 4.69 5.29 15.78
C SER A 230 3.22 5.03 16.10
N GLY A 231 2.56 4.12 15.39
CA GLY A 231 1.19 3.71 15.71
C GLY A 231 0.98 2.23 15.42
N LEU A 232 -0.07 1.63 15.97
CA LEU A 232 -0.48 0.30 15.55
C LEU A 232 -1.07 0.33 14.14
N SER A 233 -0.99 -0.80 13.43
CA SER A 233 -1.70 -1.03 12.16
C SER A 233 -2.22 -2.47 12.15
N PRO A 234 -3.28 -2.78 12.94
CA PRO A 234 -3.82 -4.12 13.11
C PRO A 234 -4.11 -4.79 11.76
N GLN A 235 -3.31 -5.79 11.42
CA GLN A 235 -3.39 -6.53 10.17
C GLN A 235 -2.96 -7.97 10.43
N GLY A 236 -3.93 -8.89 10.44
CA GLY A 236 -3.71 -10.31 10.75
C GLY A 236 -4.70 -10.85 11.80
N HIS A 237 -4.65 -12.16 12.05
CA HIS A 237 -5.51 -12.82 13.03
C HIS A 237 -5.01 -12.53 14.46
N MET A 238 -5.83 -11.89 15.30
CA MET A 238 -5.49 -11.61 16.69
C MET A 238 -5.41 -12.89 17.53
N LEU A 239 -4.71 -12.85 18.67
CA LEU A 239 -4.51 -14.01 19.53
C LEU A 239 -4.80 -13.68 20.99
N VAL A 240 -5.25 -14.68 21.73
CA VAL A 240 -5.42 -14.62 23.18
C VAL A 240 -4.60 -15.72 23.83
N SER A 241 -3.73 -15.36 24.76
CA SER A 241 -3.01 -16.29 25.63
C SER A 241 -3.10 -15.79 27.07
N GLY A 242 -3.94 -16.44 27.88
CA GLY A 242 -4.24 -15.98 29.24
C GLY A 242 -4.88 -14.59 29.27
N ASP A 243 -4.21 -13.65 29.92
CA ASP A 243 -4.58 -12.23 30.04
C ASP A 243 -4.01 -11.35 28.91
N MET A 244 -3.28 -11.94 27.98
CA MET A 244 -2.62 -11.23 26.88
C MET A 244 -3.50 -11.22 25.64
N LEU A 245 -3.73 -10.03 25.10
CA LEU A 245 -4.25 -9.84 23.75
C LEU A 245 -3.09 -9.47 22.82
N ILE A 246 -2.80 -10.33 21.85
CA ILE A 246 -1.70 -10.14 20.90
C ILE A 246 -2.27 -9.66 19.57
N VAL A 247 -1.72 -8.54 19.07
CA VAL A 247 -2.22 -7.83 17.89
C VAL A 247 -1.14 -7.80 16.81
N PRO A 248 -1.24 -8.63 15.76
CA PRO A 248 -0.35 -8.53 14.60
C PRO A 248 -0.50 -7.17 13.90
N ASN A 249 0.62 -6.52 13.57
CA ASN A 249 0.65 -5.18 12.95
C ASN A 249 1.19 -5.22 11.51
N GLY A 250 0.86 -6.28 10.78
CA GLY A 250 1.34 -6.47 9.42
C GLY A 250 2.85 -6.61 9.33
N ARG A 251 3.55 -5.71 8.63
CA ARG A 251 5.03 -5.75 8.51
C ARG A 251 5.77 -5.41 9.81
N SER A 252 5.08 -5.00 10.87
CA SER A 252 5.68 -4.74 12.20
C SER A 252 5.44 -5.88 13.18
N MET A 253 6.16 -5.86 14.29
CA MET A 253 5.98 -6.89 15.32
C MET A 253 4.59 -6.82 15.95
N PRO A 254 4.10 -7.95 16.49
CA PRO A 254 2.87 -7.94 17.26
C PRO A 254 2.98 -7.06 18.50
N ALA A 255 1.91 -6.32 18.81
CA ALA A 255 1.76 -5.61 20.07
C ALA A 255 1.06 -6.50 21.11
N ARG A 256 1.24 -6.18 22.40
CA ARG A 256 0.48 -6.80 23.50
C ARG A 256 -0.37 -5.75 24.20
N LEU A 257 -1.65 -6.05 24.34
CA LEU A 257 -2.59 -5.30 25.16
C LEU A 257 -3.08 -6.17 26.32
N ASP A 258 -3.45 -5.52 27.42
CA ASP A 258 -4.18 -6.15 28.53
C ASP A 258 -5.58 -6.50 28.04
N ARG A 259 -5.95 -7.77 28.16
CA ARG A 259 -7.22 -8.27 27.63
C ARG A 259 -8.44 -7.67 28.33
N LYS A 260 -8.33 -7.26 29.59
CA LYS A 260 -9.46 -6.77 30.40
C LYS A 260 -9.72 -5.28 30.22
N THR A 261 -8.68 -4.51 29.95
CA THR A 261 -8.70 -3.04 29.96
C THR A 261 -8.38 -2.42 28.61
N GLY A 262 -7.78 -3.17 27.67
CA GLY A 262 -7.31 -2.63 26.40
C GLY A 262 -6.05 -1.78 26.51
N LYS A 263 -5.40 -1.74 27.68
CA LYS A 263 -4.16 -0.97 27.88
C LYS A 263 -3.01 -1.61 27.11
N LEU A 264 -2.27 -0.81 26.34
CA LEU A 264 -1.04 -1.25 25.68
C LEU A 264 0.05 -1.56 26.72
N HIS A 265 0.62 -2.77 26.65
CA HIS A 265 1.79 -3.14 27.45
C HIS A 265 3.09 -2.79 26.72
N TYR A 266 3.19 -3.18 25.45
CA TYR A 266 4.34 -2.85 24.62
C TYR A 266 3.96 -2.80 23.15
N PHE A 267 4.75 -2.02 22.40
CA PHE A 267 4.86 -2.12 20.97
C PHE A 267 6.28 -1.75 20.55
N VAL A 268 6.93 -2.66 19.82
CA VAL A 268 8.23 -2.43 19.19
C VAL A 268 8.01 -2.63 17.70
N GLN A 269 8.35 -1.64 16.87
CA GLN A 269 8.20 -1.80 15.43
C GLN A 269 9.17 -2.87 14.89
N GLY A 270 10.35 -2.94 15.52
CA GLY A 270 11.39 -3.92 15.27
C GLY A 270 12.10 -3.70 13.93
N TYR A 271 12.95 -4.66 13.57
CA TYR A 271 13.72 -4.64 12.33
C TYR A 271 13.58 -5.99 11.61
N ARG A 272 13.12 -5.97 10.34
CA ARG A 272 13.00 -7.12 9.41
C ARG A 272 11.92 -8.19 9.67
N ASN A 273 11.63 -8.57 10.92
CA ASN A 273 10.88 -9.82 11.20
C ASN A 273 9.38 -9.67 11.59
N GLY A 274 8.72 -8.54 11.29
CA GLY A 274 7.27 -8.41 11.52
C GLY A 274 6.43 -9.07 10.42
N ASP A 275 5.29 -9.69 10.77
CA ASP A 275 4.38 -10.38 9.83
C ASP A 275 2.93 -10.36 10.36
N SER A 276 1.93 -10.38 9.47
CA SER A 276 0.51 -10.49 9.81
C SER A 276 0.13 -11.86 10.39
N ARG A 277 1.01 -12.86 10.28
CA ARG A 277 0.76 -14.23 10.74
C ARG A 277 1.64 -14.53 11.94
N VAL A 278 0.97 -14.85 13.04
CA VAL A 278 1.59 -15.07 14.36
C VAL A 278 0.97 -16.32 14.98
N VAL A 279 1.78 -17.09 15.69
CA VAL A 279 1.36 -18.23 16.53
C VAL A 279 2.04 -18.11 17.89
N VAL A 280 1.32 -18.44 18.96
CA VAL A 280 1.86 -18.39 20.34
C VAL A 280 2.19 -19.80 20.83
N SER A 281 3.34 -19.93 21.48
CA SER A 281 3.78 -21.14 22.20
C SER A 281 4.33 -20.72 23.56
N GLY A 282 3.57 -20.95 24.62
CA GLY A 282 3.95 -20.51 25.97
C GLY A 282 4.11 -18.99 26.07
N ASP A 283 5.30 -18.55 26.43
CA ASP A 283 5.75 -17.18 26.65
C ASP A 283 6.36 -16.51 25.39
N ILE A 284 6.28 -17.19 24.24
CA ILE A 284 6.86 -16.70 22.99
C ILE A 284 5.85 -16.70 21.84
N ALA A 285 6.11 -15.83 20.87
CA ALA A 285 5.39 -15.78 19.60
C ALA A 285 6.33 -16.07 18.42
N LEU A 286 5.91 -16.96 17.53
CA LEU A 286 6.52 -17.16 16.21
C LEU A 286 5.88 -16.19 15.23
N VAL A 287 6.69 -15.28 14.66
CA VAL A 287 6.22 -14.17 13.79
C VAL A 287 6.80 -14.35 12.39
N GLY A 288 5.94 -14.58 11.40
CA GLY A 288 6.38 -14.87 10.04
C GLY A 288 7.37 -16.04 9.99
N SER A 289 8.24 -16.07 8.98
CA SER A 289 9.19 -17.18 8.78
C SER A 289 10.34 -17.19 9.80
N THR A 290 10.80 -16.03 10.26
CA THR A 290 12.06 -15.89 10.99
C THR A 290 11.94 -15.31 12.39
N GLY A 291 10.87 -14.59 12.71
CA GLY A 291 10.70 -13.90 13.99
C GLY A 291 10.35 -14.85 15.14
N VAL A 292 10.92 -14.56 16.31
CA VAL A 292 10.62 -15.16 17.61
C VAL A 292 10.67 -14.05 18.65
N VAL A 293 9.51 -13.75 19.22
CA VAL A 293 9.30 -12.59 20.09
C VAL A 293 8.92 -13.08 21.49
N SER A 294 9.54 -12.51 22.52
CA SER A 294 9.08 -12.69 23.91
C SER A 294 7.76 -11.95 24.11
N LEU A 295 6.78 -12.61 24.72
CA LEU A 295 5.50 -12.00 25.07
C LEU A 295 5.55 -11.16 26.34
N ASP A 296 6.68 -11.13 27.04
CA ASP A 296 6.85 -10.33 28.25
C ASP A 296 7.16 -8.86 27.92
N ASP A 297 8.07 -8.63 26.96
CA ASP A 297 8.56 -7.29 26.62
C ASP A 297 8.47 -6.93 25.13
N GLY A 298 7.99 -7.86 24.28
CA GLY A 298 7.83 -7.65 22.85
C GLY A 298 9.12 -7.65 22.05
N ARG A 299 10.26 -7.97 22.68
CA ARG A 299 11.56 -8.02 22.00
C ARG A 299 11.79 -9.39 21.39
N GLU A 300 12.60 -9.41 20.35
CA GLU A 300 13.07 -10.67 19.78
C GLU A 300 13.99 -11.39 20.79
N ILE A 301 13.85 -12.71 20.95
CA ILE A 301 14.54 -13.46 22.03
C ILE A 301 16.06 -13.46 21.90
N ALA A 302 16.58 -13.32 20.67
CA ALA A 302 18.01 -13.17 20.41
C ALA A 302 18.45 -11.69 20.37
N SER A 303 17.62 -10.76 20.84
CA SER A 303 18.03 -9.37 21.02
C SER A 303 19.02 -9.27 22.18
N ARG A 304 20.21 -8.73 21.92
CA ARG A 304 21.23 -8.49 22.95
C ARG A 304 21.19 -7.05 23.49
N TRP A 305 20.29 -6.22 22.96
CA TRP A 305 20.26 -4.79 23.26
C TRP A 305 20.06 -4.51 24.74
N ALA A 306 19.06 -5.14 25.37
CA ALA A 306 18.77 -4.91 26.80
C ALA A 306 19.95 -5.35 27.70
N ALA A 307 20.56 -6.51 27.39
CA ALA A 307 21.71 -7.03 28.12
C ALA A 307 22.99 -6.18 27.95
N ALA A 308 23.10 -5.43 26.85
CA ALA A 308 24.23 -4.55 26.61
C ALA A 308 24.20 -3.27 27.46
N GLY A 309 23.06 -2.89 28.04
CA GLY A 309 22.97 -1.72 28.92
C GLY A 309 23.50 -0.44 28.29
N GLU A 310 24.46 0.22 28.93
CA GLU A 310 25.11 1.44 28.40
C GLU A 310 25.87 1.21 27.08
N ASP A 311 26.29 -0.03 26.82
CA ASP A 311 26.94 -0.38 25.56
C ASP A 311 25.96 -0.53 24.39
N ALA A 312 24.66 -0.59 24.67
CA ALA A 312 23.65 -0.74 23.64
C ALA A 312 23.59 0.52 22.74
N PRO A 313 23.68 0.38 21.41
CA PRO A 313 23.63 1.53 20.52
C PRO A 313 22.25 2.19 20.57
N GLN A 314 22.18 3.52 20.68
CA GLN A 314 20.90 4.29 20.66
C GLN A 314 20.40 4.58 19.22
N GLY A 315 21.16 4.16 18.21
CA GLY A 315 20.90 4.36 16.79
C GLY A 315 21.90 3.54 15.97
N TRP A 316 21.90 3.65 14.64
CA TRP A 316 22.77 2.84 13.78
C TRP A 316 24.27 2.98 14.16
N SER A 317 24.89 1.85 14.52
CA SER A 317 26.33 1.71 14.73
C SER A 317 26.86 0.44 14.04
N GLY A 318 27.67 0.60 13.00
CA GLY A 318 28.30 -0.52 12.29
C GLY A 318 29.11 -1.45 13.21
N PRO A 319 29.97 -0.92 14.10
CA PRO A 319 30.73 -1.74 15.05
C PRO A 319 29.93 -2.42 16.16
N LYS A 320 28.69 -1.98 16.40
CA LYS A 320 27.79 -2.56 17.41
C LYS A 320 26.56 -3.20 16.74
N ALA A 321 26.71 -3.69 15.52
CA ALA A 321 25.61 -4.16 14.70
C ALA A 321 24.93 -5.44 15.24
N ASP A 322 25.63 -6.23 16.05
CA ASP A 322 25.11 -7.39 16.78
C ASP A 322 24.43 -7.03 18.11
N LEU A 323 24.44 -5.75 18.50
CA LEU A 323 23.81 -5.23 19.73
C LEU A 323 22.55 -4.39 19.45
N PHE A 324 22.03 -4.37 18.23
CA PHE A 324 20.74 -3.74 17.92
C PHE A 324 19.56 -4.46 18.60
N GLU A 325 18.46 -3.75 18.84
CA GLU A 325 17.27 -4.35 19.48
C GLU A 325 16.58 -5.39 18.59
N GLY A 326 16.73 -5.30 17.26
CA GLY A 326 16.35 -6.35 16.32
C GLY A 326 17.57 -7.01 15.67
N PRO A 327 17.53 -8.31 15.37
CA PRO A 327 18.66 -9.04 14.81
C PRO A 327 18.86 -8.63 13.34
N LEU A 328 20.00 -8.00 13.07
CA LEU A 328 20.45 -7.69 11.71
C LEU A 328 20.68 -8.97 10.88
N PHE A 329 21.06 -10.06 11.56
CA PHE A 329 21.40 -11.35 11.01
C PHE A 329 20.32 -12.40 11.36
N PRO A 330 20.14 -13.45 10.56
CA PRO A 330 19.30 -14.58 10.95
C PRO A 330 19.78 -15.15 12.29
N TYR A 331 18.87 -15.31 13.24
CA TYR A 331 19.17 -15.82 14.58
C TYR A 331 18.45 -17.13 14.88
N LYS A 332 17.35 -17.42 14.17
CA LYS A 332 16.62 -18.71 14.24
C LYS A 332 17.03 -19.58 13.04
N PHE A 333 17.57 -20.77 13.32
CA PHE A 333 17.98 -21.76 12.31
C PHE A 333 17.24 -23.09 12.47
N LEU A 334 15.91 -23.02 12.57
CA LEU A 334 15.04 -24.16 12.77
C LEU A 334 14.10 -24.31 11.55
N PRO A 335 14.46 -25.14 10.55
CA PRO A 335 13.65 -25.32 9.35
C PRO A 335 12.19 -25.66 9.68
N GLY A 336 11.27 -24.89 9.11
CA GLY A 336 9.82 -25.05 9.28
C GLY A 336 9.27 -24.69 10.68
N CYS A 337 10.11 -24.22 11.61
CA CYS A 337 9.68 -23.72 12.92
C CYS A 337 9.32 -22.23 12.81
N ASP A 338 8.08 -21.93 12.44
CA ASP A 338 7.59 -20.59 12.11
C ASP A 338 6.07 -20.47 12.34
N TYR A 339 5.43 -19.41 11.85
CA TYR A 339 3.99 -19.19 12.00
C TYR A 339 3.10 -20.34 11.47
N ARG A 340 3.64 -21.26 10.66
CA ARG A 340 2.91 -22.44 10.15
C ARG A 340 3.01 -23.64 11.08
N SER A 341 3.90 -23.59 12.07
CA SER A 341 4.16 -24.70 12.97
C SER A 341 2.93 -25.10 13.77
N VAL A 342 2.76 -26.40 13.93
CA VAL A 342 1.77 -26.94 14.84
C VAL A 342 2.37 -26.95 16.24
N ILE A 343 1.67 -26.35 17.20
CA ILE A 343 2.07 -26.31 18.60
C ILE A 343 1.23 -27.33 19.37
N ASP A 344 1.90 -28.31 19.97
CA ASP A 344 1.28 -29.33 20.82
C ASP A 344 2.02 -29.40 22.15
N GLY A 345 1.49 -28.69 23.16
CA GLY A 345 2.20 -28.45 24.41
C GLY A 345 3.50 -27.66 24.16
N HIS A 346 4.65 -28.27 24.45
CA HIS A 346 5.97 -27.70 24.22
C HIS A 346 6.62 -28.16 22.91
N ILE A 347 5.94 -29.00 22.12
CA ILE A 347 6.49 -29.51 20.86
C ILE A 347 6.01 -28.65 19.71
N ALA A 348 6.96 -28.16 18.90
CA ALA A 348 6.66 -27.53 17.63
C ALA A 348 6.93 -28.50 16.48
N TYR A 349 5.90 -28.83 15.71
CA TYR A 349 6.04 -29.55 14.45
C TYR A 349 6.13 -28.55 13.30
N GLY A 350 7.20 -28.66 12.53
CA GLY A 350 7.48 -27.80 11.38
C GLY A 350 7.65 -28.61 10.10
N ILE A 351 7.46 -27.97 8.96
CA ILE A 351 7.76 -28.57 7.66
C ILE A 351 8.55 -27.59 6.79
N ASP A 352 9.61 -28.09 6.16
CA ASP A 352 10.38 -27.35 5.16
C ASP A 352 10.87 -28.28 4.06
N ASN A 353 10.68 -27.89 2.80
CA ASN A 353 11.16 -28.62 1.61
C ASN A 353 10.83 -30.12 1.61
N GLY A 354 9.64 -30.50 2.12
CA GLY A 354 9.19 -31.89 2.20
C GLY A 354 9.77 -32.71 3.36
N THR A 355 10.53 -32.10 4.27
CA THR A 355 10.99 -32.73 5.52
C THR A 355 10.19 -32.18 6.70
N VAL A 356 9.71 -33.07 7.57
CA VAL A 356 8.99 -32.70 8.80
C VAL A 356 9.95 -32.78 9.98
N TYR A 357 9.86 -31.78 10.84
CA TYR A 357 10.71 -31.62 12.01
C TYR A 357 9.85 -31.55 13.27
N ALA A 358 10.37 -32.07 14.39
CA ALA A 358 9.82 -31.85 15.72
C ALA A 358 10.89 -31.22 16.60
N TYR A 359 10.53 -30.13 17.27
CA TYR A 359 11.41 -29.38 18.16
C TYR A 359 10.84 -29.32 19.56
N ASP A 360 11.70 -29.43 20.57
CA ASP A 360 11.36 -29.16 21.96
C ASP A 360 11.55 -27.67 22.25
N MET A 361 10.44 -26.95 22.33
CA MET A 361 10.43 -25.50 22.58
C MET A 361 10.71 -25.16 24.04
N HIS A 362 10.46 -26.09 24.98
CA HIS A 362 10.69 -25.84 26.41
C HIS A 362 12.19 -25.79 26.72
N SER A 363 12.98 -26.60 26.03
CA SER A 363 14.44 -26.64 26.17
C SER A 363 15.17 -25.67 25.22
N ALA A 364 14.48 -24.70 24.63
CA ALA A 364 15.09 -23.72 23.74
C ALA A 364 16.08 -22.83 24.48
N THR A 365 17.20 -22.48 23.83
CA THR A 365 18.26 -21.67 24.43
C THR A 365 18.78 -20.62 23.45
N THR A 366 19.40 -19.58 24.02
CA THR A 366 20.09 -18.54 23.25
C THR A 366 21.59 -18.71 23.43
N SER A 367 22.34 -18.68 22.33
CA SER A 367 23.81 -18.76 22.29
C SER A 367 24.40 -17.64 21.43
N LEU A 368 25.73 -17.54 21.35
CA LEU A 368 26.43 -16.58 20.48
C LEU A 368 27.11 -17.33 19.34
N GLN A 369 27.14 -16.72 18.15
CA GLN A 369 27.85 -17.23 16.99
C GLN A 369 28.89 -16.21 16.52
N ASP A 370 30.09 -16.68 16.16
CA ASP A 370 31.11 -15.82 15.54
C ASP A 370 30.73 -15.48 14.09
N GLN A 371 30.79 -14.19 13.74
CA GLN A 371 30.50 -13.70 12.40
C GLN A 371 31.37 -12.48 12.05
N GLN A 372 31.72 -12.31 10.78
CA GLN A 372 32.33 -11.07 10.28
C GLN A 372 31.32 -10.16 9.58
N PHE A 373 31.38 -8.86 9.89
CA PHE A 373 30.59 -7.81 9.22
C PHE A 373 31.46 -6.57 9.00
N ASN A 374 31.56 -6.09 7.76
CA ASN A 374 32.39 -4.95 7.37
C ASN A 374 33.86 -5.02 7.89
N GLY A 375 34.44 -6.22 7.90
CA GLY A 375 35.82 -6.44 8.37
C GLY A 375 36.00 -6.43 9.88
N GLN A 376 34.91 -6.46 10.66
CA GLN A 376 34.93 -6.58 12.12
C GLN A 376 34.30 -7.89 12.58
N ASP A 377 34.90 -8.49 13.61
CA ASP A 377 34.34 -9.66 14.30
C ASP A 377 33.20 -9.20 15.22
N ILE A 378 32.03 -9.77 15.01
CA ILE A 378 30.81 -9.52 15.79
C ILE A 378 30.28 -10.85 16.33
N LYS A 379 29.44 -10.79 17.37
CA LYS A 379 28.87 -11.99 18.02
C LYS A 379 27.35 -11.95 18.05
N PRO A 380 26.67 -12.04 16.90
CA PRO A 380 25.21 -12.13 16.88
C PRO A 380 24.72 -13.29 17.76
N ALA A 381 23.61 -13.06 18.45
CA ALA A 381 22.94 -14.13 19.16
C ALA A 381 22.20 -15.05 18.19
N ARG A 382 22.06 -16.30 18.63
CA ARG A 382 21.36 -17.38 17.97
C ARG A 382 20.37 -17.98 18.95
N TRP A 383 19.19 -18.32 18.47
CA TRP A 383 18.15 -19.01 19.22
C TRP A 383 17.92 -20.38 18.60
N ASP A 384 18.02 -21.43 19.41
CA ASP A 384 17.90 -22.82 19.00
C ASP A 384 16.98 -23.59 19.95
N ALA A 385 16.15 -24.45 19.38
CA ALA A 385 15.38 -25.46 20.10
C ALA A 385 15.94 -26.85 19.76
N PRO A 386 16.11 -27.77 20.74
CA PRO A 386 16.55 -29.12 20.45
C PRO A 386 15.62 -29.83 19.45
N THR A 387 16.20 -30.36 18.37
CA THR A 387 15.48 -31.21 17.43
C THR A 387 15.24 -32.57 18.07
N LEU A 388 13.99 -32.95 18.30
CA LEU A 388 13.61 -34.27 18.76
C LEU A 388 13.82 -35.31 17.66
N TRP A 389 13.34 -35.00 16.45
CA TRP A 389 13.53 -35.83 15.27
C TRP A 389 13.26 -35.05 13.98
N LYS A 390 13.70 -35.63 12.87
CA LYS A 390 13.34 -35.23 11.51
C LYS A 390 12.86 -36.44 10.73
N LEU A 391 11.93 -36.24 9.82
CA LEU A 391 11.38 -37.27 8.93
C LEU A 391 11.32 -36.73 7.50
N ASP A 392 12.13 -37.34 6.62
CA ASP A 392 12.08 -37.05 5.19
C ASP A 392 10.87 -37.77 4.57
N THR A 393 9.98 -37.01 3.93
CA THR A 393 8.93 -37.59 3.10
C THR A 393 9.50 -38.02 1.74
N ALA A 394 8.70 -38.69 0.90
CA ALA A 394 9.07 -39.01 -0.49
C ALA A 394 9.33 -37.77 -1.37
N PHE A 395 9.11 -36.57 -0.85
CA PHE A 395 9.25 -35.29 -1.55
C PHE A 395 10.40 -34.42 -1.02
N ALA A 396 11.13 -34.89 0.01
CA ALA A 396 12.23 -34.17 0.61
C ALA A 396 13.30 -33.75 -0.42
N GLY A 397 13.78 -32.50 -0.32
CA GLY A 397 14.85 -31.96 -1.15
C GLY A 397 14.46 -31.58 -2.58
N LYS A 398 13.20 -31.77 -2.99
CA LYS A 398 12.69 -31.44 -4.34
C LYS A 398 12.43 -29.94 -4.57
N LYS A 399 12.65 -29.09 -3.56
CA LYS A 399 12.38 -27.63 -3.58
C LYS A 399 10.96 -27.29 -4.03
N LEU A 400 9.99 -28.01 -3.47
CA LEU A 400 8.57 -27.77 -3.71
C LEU A 400 8.02 -26.81 -2.66
N GLU A 401 7.05 -25.98 -3.06
CA GLU A 401 6.35 -25.08 -2.14
C GLU A 401 5.70 -25.86 -0.97
N THR A 402 5.73 -25.28 0.22
CA THR A 402 5.19 -25.89 1.44
C THR A 402 4.60 -24.78 2.30
N ARG A 403 3.30 -24.84 2.59
CA ARG A 403 2.57 -23.71 3.19
C ARG A 403 1.76 -24.05 4.44
N SER A 404 1.33 -25.31 4.59
CA SER A 404 0.44 -25.69 5.69
C SER A 404 0.81 -27.02 6.34
N LEU A 405 0.59 -27.07 7.64
CA LEU A 405 0.70 -28.25 8.51
C LEU A 405 -0.37 -28.12 9.60
N LEU A 406 -1.03 -29.23 9.92
CA LEU A 406 -1.96 -29.35 11.05
C LEU A 406 -1.75 -30.67 11.79
N LYS A 407 -2.22 -30.74 13.03
CA LYS A 407 -2.40 -31.99 13.78
C LYS A 407 -3.88 -32.27 14.01
N ALA A 408 -4.27 -33.52 13.78
CA ALA A 408 -5.58 -34.06 14.13
C ALA A 408 -5.37 -35.37 14.88
N GLY A 409 -5.71 -35.37 16.17
CA GLY A 409 -5.51 -36.53 17.04
C GLY A 409 -4.03 -36.91 17.09
N ASN A 410 -3.72 -38.15 16.72
CA ASN A 410 -2.34 -38.66 16.67
C ASN A 410 -1.67 -38.56 15.27
N ARG A 411 -2.19 -37.73 14.36
CA ARG A 411 -1.64 -37.59 12.99
C ARG A 411 -1.32 -36.14 12.63
N LEU A 412 -0.19 -35.94 11.96
CA LEU A 412 0.12 -34.70 11.26
C LEU A 412 -0.34 -34.80 9.81
N TYR A 413 -0.95 -33.74 9.29
CA TYR A 413 -1.34 -33.60 7.89
C TYR A 413 -0.61 -32.41 7.29
N GLY A 414 0.09 -32.65 6.18
CA GLY A 414 0.96 -31.68 5.54
C GLY A 414 0.92 -31.83 4.02
N HIS A 415 1.62 -30.94 3.33
CA HIS A 415 1.81 -31.06 1.88
C HIS A 415 3.23 -30.64 1.44
N SER A 416 3.64 -31.12 0.28
CA SER A 416 4.85 -30.68 -0.42
C SER A 416 4.54 -30.55 -1.91
N GLY A 417 4.50 -29.31 -2.41
CA GLY A 417 3.90 -28.98 -3.69
C GLY A 417 2.43 -29.42 -3.72
N GLN A 418 2.04 -30.13 -4.77
CA GLN A 418 0.69 -30.66 -4.98
C GLN A 418 0.39 -31.96 -4.18
N ASN A 419 1.36 -32.46 -3.40
CA ASN A 419 1.25 -33.76 -2.74
C ASN A 419 0.93 -33.60 -1.26
N LEU A 420 -0.27 -34.04 -0.85
CA LEU A 420 -0.66 -34.22 0.53
C LEU A 420 -0.02 -35.46 1.14
N PHE A 421 0.20 -35.44 2.44
CA PHE A 421 0.61 -36.59 3.22
C PHE A 421 0.02 -36.55 4.64
N ALA A 422 -0.08 -37.73 5.26
CA ALA A 422 -0.36 -37.87 6.69
C ALA A 422 0.74 -38.69 7.38
N ILE A 423 1.19 -38.24 8.54
CA ILE A 423 2.17 -38.92 9.39
C ILE A 423 1.49 -39.34 10.69
N GLU A 424 1.48 -40.63 10.98
CA GLU A 424 1.07 -41.17 12.27
C GLU A 424 2.22 -41.00 13.27
N LEU A 425 1.96 -40.25 14.34
CA LEU A 425 2.94 -39.92 15.36
C LEU A 425 3.24 -41.14 16.24
N ASN A 426 4.50 -41.25 16.67
CA ASN A 426 4.92 -42.27 17.61
C ASN A 426 4.43 -41.92 19.02
N SER A 427 4.10 -42.93 19.83
CA SER A 427 3.77 -42.71 21.25
C SER A 427 4.96 -42.20 22.06
N ASP A 428 6.19 -42.51 21.63
CA ASP A 428 7.41 -41.88 22.11
C ASP A 428 7.69 -40.62 21.28
N VAL A 429 7.45 -39.45 21.87
CA VAL A 429 7.59 -38.14 21.21
C VAL A 429 9.00 -37.86 20.68
N ASN A 430 10.02 -38.59 21.16
CA ASN A 430 11.40 -38.46 20.71
C ASN A 430 11.70 -39.26 19.43
N LYS A 431 10.72 -40.00 18.89
CA LYS A 431 10.88 -40.79 17.67
C LYS A 431 10.01 -40.26 16.55
N PRO A 432 10.52 -40.29 15.30
CA PRO A 432 9.72 -39.88 14.15
C PRO A 432 8.51 -40.80 13.99
N GLY A 433 7.43 -40.20 13.49
CA GLY A 433 6.25 -40.93 13.04
C GLY A 433 6.49 -41.68 11.73
N LYS A 434 5.41 -42.20 11.16
CA LYS A 434 5.41 -42.90 9.86
C LYS A 434 4.42 -42.26 8.90
N VAL A 435 4.84 -42.04 7.64
CA VAL A 435 3.90 -41.64 6.58
C VAL A 435 2.93 -42.80 6.32
N VAL A 436 1.62 -42.55 6.51
CA VAL A 436 0.55 -43.56 6.42
C VAL A 436 -0.44 -43.30 5.29
N TRP A 437 -0.46 -42.08 4.73
CA TRP A 437 -1.34 -41.71 3.63
C TRP A 437 -0.70 -40.61 2.78
N THR A 438 -0.98 -40.63 1.47
CA THR A 438 -0.55 -39.59 0.52
C THR A 438 -1.60 -39.39 -0.57
N LYS A 439 -1.72 -38.17 -1.10
CA LYS A 439 -2.62 -37.86 -2.21
C LYS A 439 -2.10 -36.69 -3.02
N GLU A 440 -2.06 -36.84 -4.35
CA GLU A 440 -1.78 -35.73 -5.26
C GLU A 440 -3.07 -34.98 -5.62
N LEU A 441 -2.99 -33.65 -5.63
CA LEU A 441 -4.05 -32.74 -6.08
C LEU A 441 -3.65 -32.03 -7.38
N ALA A 442 -4.63 -31.43 -8.07
CA ALA A 442 -4.38 -30.69 -9.30
C ALA A 442 -3.71 -29.32 -9.08
N ALA A 443 -3.93 -28.72 -7.91
CA ALA A 443 -3.40 -27.42 -7.52
C ALA A 443 -2.72 -27.51 -6.14
N GLU A 444 -1.86 -26.55 -5.84
CA GLU A 444 -1.08 -26.54 -4.60
C GLU A 444 -1.99 -26.24 -3.40
N PRO A 445 -1.99 -27.07 -2.33
CA PRO A 445 -2.63 -26.74 -1.07
C PRO A 445 -2.08 -25.45 -0.46
N THR A 446 -2.95 -24.66 0.16
CA THR A 446 -2.59 -23.40 0.83
C THR A 446 -3.08 -23.36 2.28
N SER A 447 -4.25 -23.93 2.56
CA SER A 447 -4.80 -24.05 3.91
C SER A 447 -5.43 -25.44 4.11
N MET A 448 -5.44 -25.92 5.35
CA MET A 448 -6.02 -27.21 5.73
C MET A 448 -6.62 -27.13 7.13
N LEU A 449 -7.70 -27.87 7.36
CA LEU A 449 -8.30 -28.07 8.69
C LEU A 449 -8.87 -29.48 8.82
N ALA A 450 -9.03 -29.93 10.06
CA ALA A 450 -9.62 -31.24 10.38
C ALA A 450 -10.75 -31.06 11.40
N ALA A 451 -11.97 -31.40 10.99
CA ALA A 451 -13.17 -31.29 11.81
C ALA A 451 -14.30 -32.15 11.23
N ASN A 452 -15.29 -32.49 12.05
CA ASN A 452 -16.45 -33.31 11.63
C ASN A 452 -16.05 -34.59 10.87
N ASP A 453 -15.03 -35.27 11.39
CA ASP A 453 -14.42 -36.53 10.89
C ASP A 453 -13.89 -36.43 9.45
N ARG A 454 -13.54 -35.21 9.02
CA ARG A 454 -13.12 -34.88 7.66
C ARG A 454 -11.85 -34.04 7.64
N LEU A 455 -11.04 -34.25 6.61
CA LEU A 455 -9.94 -33.36 6.25
C LEU A 455 -10.42 -32.42 5.14
N PHE A 456 -10.30 -31.12 5.35
CA PHE A 456 -10.57 -30.12 4.33
C PHE A 456 -9.27 -29.48 3.87
N VAL A 457 -9.13 -29.28 2.56
CA VAL A 457 -7.92 -28.73 1.93
C VAL A 457 -8.32 -27.66 0.92
N VAL A 458 -7.83 -26.43 1.12
CA VAL A 458 -7.97 -25.33 0.18
C VAL A 458 -6.74 -25.26 -0.71
N THR A 459 -6.91 -25.11 -2.02
CA THR A 459 -5.82 -24.96 -2.99
C THR A 459 -5.69 -23.54 -3.52
N SER A 460 -4.53 -23.22 -4.10
CA SER A 460 -4.14 -21.88 -4.58
C SER A 460 -5.06 -21.29 -5.66
N ASP A 461 -5.83 -22.14 -6.34
CA ASP A 461 -6.83 -21.77 -7.33
C ASP A 461 -8.21 -21.44 -6.71
N GLY A 462 -8.37 -21.60 -5.40
CA GLY A 462 -9.63 -21.40 -4.67
C GLY A 462 -10.48 -22.66 -4.47
N THR A 463 -10.00 -23.86 -4.83
CA THR A 463 -10.78 -25.09 -4.64
C THR A 463 -10.72 -25.60 -3.20
N ILE A 464 -11.88 -25.87 -2.61
CA ILE A 464 -12.01 -26.60 -1.34
C ILE A 464 -12.25 -28.08 -1.63
N HIS A 465 -11.41 -28.95 -1.09
CA HIS A 465 -11.53 -30.41 -1.17
C HIS A 465 -11.92 -30.97 0.20
N CYS A 466 -12.89 -31.87 0.25
CA CYS A 466 -13.30 -32.59 1.46
C CYS A 466 -12.94 -34.07 1.33
N PHE A 467 -12.22 -34.60 2.31
CA PHE A 467 -11.89 -36.01 2.43
C PHE A 467 -12.55 -36.63 3.67
N GLY A 468 -13.04 -37.85 3.54
CA GLY A 468 -13.69 -38.62 4.60
C GLY A 468 -13.37 -40.11 4.48
N GLY A 469 -13.84 -40.92 5.44
CA GLY A 469 -13.49 -42.34 5.53
C GLY A 469 -14.20 -43.26 4.53
N GLU A 470 -15.36 -42.84 4.01
CA GLU A 470 -16.15 -43.65 3.09
C GLU A 470 -15.68 -43.48 1.64
N SER A 471 -15.52 -44.57 0.90
CA SER A 471 -15.24 -44.50 -0.54
C SER A 471 -16.53 -44.23 -1.31
N VAL A 472 -16.68 -43.00 -1.80
CA VAL A 472 -17.86 -42.53 -2.56
C VAL A 472 -17.44 -41.92 -3.90
N GLU A 473 -18.40 -41.75 -4.82
CA GLU A 473 -18.19 -40.92 -6.01
C GLU A 473 -18.15 -39.44 -5.59
N PRO A 474 -17.05 -38.71 -5.86
CA PRO A 474 -16.91 -37.34 -5.38
C PRO A 474 -17.90 -36.38 -6.05
N LYS A 475 -18.65 -35.61 -5.26
CA LYS A 475 -19.47 -34.51 -5.80
C LYS A 475 -18.59 -33.33 -6.23
N GLN A 476 -18.93 -32.69 -7.34
CA GLN A 476 -18.23 -31.51 -7.80
C GLN A 476 -19.18 -30.31 -7.89
N PHE A 477 -18.82 -29.24 -7.18
CA PHE A 477 -19.47 -27.95 -7.26
C PHE A 477 -18.55 -27.03 -8.08
N ALA A 478 -18.94 -26.75 -9.32
CA ALA A 478 -18.25 -25.76 -10.15
C ALA A 478 -18.47 -24.34 -9.60
N SER A 479 -17.60 -23.41 -10.02
CA SER A 479 -17.89 -21.99 -9.88
C SER A 479 -19.23 -21.66 -10.52
N ALA A 480 -19.89 -20.60 -10.05
CA ALA A 480 -21.13 -20.13 -10.67
C ALA A 480 -20.89 -19.95 -12.17
N LYS A 481 -21.77 -20.54 -13.00
CA LYS A 481 -21.68 -20.34 -14.44
C LYS A 481 -21.87 -18.86 -14.74
N ALA A 482 -21.08 -18.37 -15.70
CA ALA A 482 -21.29 -17.07 -16.30
C ALA A 482 -22.77 -16.88 -16.64
N ALA A 483 -23.37 -15.77 -16.20
CA ALA A 483 -24.74 -15.44 -16.56
C ALA A 483 -24.83 -15.38 -18.10
N GLU A 484 -25.86 -16.03 -18.67
CA GLU A 484 -26.16 -15.88 -20.09
C GLU A 484 -26.40 -14.40 -20.37
N GLN A 485 -25.77 -13.90 -21.44
CA GLN A 485 -25.94 -12.51 -21.83
C GLN A 485 -27.40 -12.27 -22.21
N ALA A 486 -28.02 -11.26 -21.59
CA ALA A 486 -29.38 -10.90 -21.93
C ALA A 486 -29.50 -10.53 -23.42
N GLN A 487 -30.69 -10.77 -24.00
CA GLN A 487 -30.97 -10.33 -25.36
C GLN A 487 -30.95 -8.81 -25.44
N PRO A 488 -30.44 -8.20 -26.53
CA PRO A 488 -30.42 -6.77 -26.69
C PRO A 488 -31.81 -6.14 -26.50
N ASP A 489 -31.88 -5.11 -25.66
CA ASP A 489 -33.10 -4.37 -25.36
C ASP A 489 -32.83 -2.84 -25.35
N GLU A 490 -33.80 -2.07 -24.86
CA GLU A 490 -33.67 -0.61 -24.76
C GLU A 490 -32.49 -0.18 -23.87
N ALA A 491 -32.20 -0.93 -22.80
CA ALA A 491 -31.08 -0.62 -21.92
C ALA A 491 -29.73 -0.88 -22.60
N THR A 492 -29.65 -1.85 -23.52
CA THR A 492 -28.45 -2.08 -24.35
C THR A 492 -28.09 -0.83 -25.16
N GLU A 493 -29.06 -0.24 -25.88
CA GLU A 493 -28.85 0.96 -26.69
C GLU A 493 -28.65 2.23 -25.85
N LEU A 494 -29.36 2.33 -24.71
CA LEU A 494 -29.15 3.42 -23.75
C LEU A 494 -27.72 3.38 -23.20
N THR A 495 -27.23 2.22 -22.79
CA THR A 495 -25.87 2.07 -22.22
C THR A 495 -24.81 2.47 -23.22
N LYS A 496 -24.96 2.08 -24.49
CA LYS A 496 -24.06 2.54 -25.56
C LYS A 496 -24.04 4.06 -25.67
N SER A 497 -25.20 4.69 -25.66
CA SER A 497 -25.33 6.16 -25.69
C SER A 497 -24.69 6.81 -24.46
N LEU A 498 -24.80 6.20 -23.27
CA LEU A 498 -24.18 6.67 -22.03
C LEU A 498 -22.64 6.56 -22.07
N ILE A 499 -22.09 5.46 -22.60
CA ILE A 499 -20.63 5.29 -22.77
C ILE A 499 -20.08 6.29 -23.80
N GLU A 500 -20.77 6.47 -24.92
CA GLU A 500 -20.42 7.48 -25.92
C GLU A 500 -20.46 8.89 -25.31
N ALA A 501 -21.48 9.19 -24.51
CA ALA A 501 -21.59 10.45 -23.78
C ALA A 501 -20.48 10.63 -22.74
N ALA A 502 -20.01 9.57 -22.07
CA ALA A 502 -18.90 9.65 -21.13
C ALA A 502 -17.58 10.07 -21.82
N ALA A 503 -17.43 9.76 -23.12
CA ALA A 503 -16.21 9.93 -23.92
C ALA A 503 -15.00 9.10 -23.42
N VAL A 504 -15.25 8.12 -22.56
CA VAL A 504 -14.29 7.14 -22.04
C VAL A 504 -15.00 5.79 -21.87
N ASN A 505 -14.26 4.67 -21.94
CA ASN A 505 -14.84 3.33 -21.72
C ASN A 505 -14.29 2.61 -20.47
N ASP A 506 -13.35 3.23 -19.76
CA ASP A 506 -12.62 2.66 -18.63
C ASP A 506 -12.56 3.64 -17.44
N GLY A 507 -12.12 3.15 -16.28
CA GLY A 507 -12.13 3.90 -15.03
C GLY A 507 -13.22 3.41 -14.08
N TYR A 508 -13.91 4.32 -13.38
CA TYR A 508 -15.01 3.96 -12.47
C TYR A 508 -16.34 4.52 -12.97
N ALA A 509 -17.36 3.66 -13.00
CA ALA A 509 -18.73 4.01 -13.29
C ALA A 509 -19.61 3.73 -12.06
N ILE A 510 -20.43 4.69 -11.64
CA ILE A 510 -21.38 4.53 -10.55
C ILE A 510 -22.79 4.44 -11.12
N VAL A 511 -23.52 3.39 -10.75
CA VAL A 511 -24.97 3.28 -10.95
C VAL A 511 -25.62 3.59 -9.62
N ALA A 512 -26.10 4.83 -9.48
CA ALA A 512 -26.66 5.38 -8.25
C ALA A 512 -28.20 5.32 -8.32
N GLY A 513 -28.81 4.40 -7.58
CA GLY A 513 -30.24 4.12 -7.65
C GLY A 513 -30.60 3.11 -8.74
N LEU A 514 -31.15 1.97 -8.31
CA LEU A 514 -31.50 0.81 -9.13
C LEU A 514 -33.02 0.67 -9.26
N LYS A 515 -33.43 0.11 -10.41
CA LYS A 515 -34.80 -0.36 -10.67
C LYS A 515 -34.80 -1.86 -10.96
N THR A 516 -33.97 -2.31 -11.89
CA THR A 516 -33.83 -3.72 -12.28
C THR A 516 -32.39 -4.22 -12.17
N GLY A 517 -31.40 -3.32 -12.26
CA GLY A 517 -29.98 -3.64 -12.36
C GLY A 517 -29.51 -3.97 -13.78
N ARG A 518 -30.35 -3.75 -14.81
CA ARG A 518 -30.01 -3.97 -16.21
C ARG A 518 -28.85 -3.08 -16.68
N LEU A 519 -28.78 -1.84 -16.21
CA LEU A 519 -27.71 -0.90 -16.57
C LEU A 519 -26.35 -1.35 -16.01
N VAL A 520 -26.34 -1.96 -14.83
CA VAL A 520 -25.13 -2.57 -14.25
C VAL A 520 -24.58 -3.67 -15.16
N GLU A 521 -25.44 -4.58 -15.61
CA GLU A 521 -25.03 -5.68 -16.50
C GLU A 521 -24.50 -5.17 -17.84
N GLU A 522 -25.19 -4.21 -18.45
CA GLU A 522 -24.80 -3.65 -19.74
C GLU A 522 -23.48 -2.88 -19.64
N LEU A 523 -23.28 -2.09 -18.58
CA LEU A 523 -22.00 -1.41 -18.37
C LEU A 523 -20.86 -2.41 -18.19
N LEU A 524 -21.06 -3.47 -17.39
CA LEU A 524 -20.05 -4.52 -17.22
C LEU A 524 -19.73 -5.23 -18.55
N SER A 525 -20.72 -5.43 -19.41
CA SER A 525 -20.60 -6.18 -20.66
C SER A 525 -20.06 -5.37 -21.84
N GLN A 526 -20.40 -4.08 -21.93
CA GLN A 526 -20.08 -3.20 -23.07
C GLN A 526 -18.86 -2.29 -22.83
N SER A 527 -18.30 -2.27 -21.62
CA SER A 527 -17.21 -1.36 -21.24
C SER A 527 -16.10 -2.05 -20.43
N GLN A 528 -15.03 -1.31 -20.14
CA GLN A 528 -13.96 -1.69 -19.23
C GLN A 528 -14.06 -0.97 -17.87
N PHE A 529 -15.21 -0.36 -17.56
CA PHE A 529 -15.41 0.30 -16.27
C PHE A 529 -15.35 -0.71 -15.11
N ASN A 530 -14.85 -0.23 -13.97
CA ASN A 530 -15.16 -0.77 -12.65
C ASN A 530 -16.52 -0.18 -12.25
N VAL A 531 -17.54 -1.02 -12.19
CA VAL A 531 -18.93 -0.64 -11.95
C VAL A 531 -19.26 -0.77 -10.47
N ILE A 532 -19.70 0.33 -9.87
CA ILE A 532 -20.17 0.41 -8.48
C ILE A 532 -21.68 0.65 -8.49
N ALA A 533 -22.46 -0.30 -8.01
CA ALA A 533 -23.90 -0.13 -7.82
C ALA A 533 -24.20 0.32 -6.39
N ILE A 534 -25.02 1.35 -6.20
CA ILE A 534 -25.42 1.85 -4.88
C ILE A 534 -26.93 1.97 -4.82
N ASP A 535 -27.54 1.30 -3.85
CA ASP A 535 -28.98 1.33 -3.62
C ASP A 535 -29.33 0.97 -2.17
N ASP A 536 -30.45 1.48 -1.67
CA ASP A 536 -30.95 1.20 -0.33
C ASP A 536 -31.70 -0.15 -0.23
N ASP A 537 -32.13 -0.74 -1.35
CA ASP A 537 -32.69 -2.09 -1.41
C ASP A 537 -31.60 -3.16 -1.36
N ALA A 538 -31.36 -3.67 -0.14
CA ALA A 538 -30.46 -4.78 0.11
C ALA A 538 -30.78 -6.03 -0.75
N ASN A 539 -32.04 -6.29 -1.10
CA ASN A 539 -32.40 -7.43 -1.92
C ASN A 539 -31.96 -7.21 -3.38
N ALA A 540 -32.14 -6.01 -3.92
CA ALA A 540 -31.64 -5.67 -5.26
C ALA A 540 -30.13 -5.83 -5.35
N ILE A 541 -29.41 -5.25 -4.40
CA ILE A 541 -27.95 -5.34 -4.32
C ILE A 541 -27.48 -6.80 -4.18
N ASN A 542 -28.10 -7.59 -3.31
CA ASN A 542 -27.72 -8.99 -3.11
C ASN A 542 -28.03 -9.87 -4.32
N ARG A 543 -29.07 -9.55 -5.11
CA ARG A 543 -29.29 -10.22 -6.41
C ARG A 543 -28.10 -9.96 -7.34
N LEU A 544 -27.66 -8.71 -7.50
CA LEU A 544 -26.53 -8.37 -8.36
C LEU A 544 -25.22 -9.02 -7.87
N ARG A 545 -24.97 -9.07 -6.56
CA ARG A 545 -23.81 -9.76 -5.97
C ARG A 545 -23.79 -11.26 -6.34
N ARG A 546 -24.93 -11.94 -6.26
CA ARG A 546 -25.05 -13.35 -6.67
C ARG A 546 -24.79 -13.54 -8.17
N THR A 547 -25.25 -12.61 -9.00
CA THR A 547 -25.12 -12.70 -10.46
C THR A 547 -23.70 -12.37 -10.93
N PHE A 548 -23.12 -11.25 -10.49
CA PHE A 548 -21.88 -10.70 -11.03
C PHE A 548 -20.66 -10.84 -10.12
N GLY A 549 -20.86 -10.96 -8.80
CA GLY A 549 -19.77 -11.06 -7.83
C GLY A 549 -19.00 -12.39 -7.90
N MET A 550 -19.59 -13.41 -8.53
CA MET A 550 -19.00 -14.73 -8.76
C MET A 550 -18.68 -15.01 -10.24
N ASP A 551 -19.02 -14.09 -11.14
CA ASP A 551 -18.74 -14.23 -12.56
C ASP A 551 -17.28 -13.85 -12.83
N GLU A 552 -16.46 -14.81 -13.28
CA GLU A 552 -15.02 -14.59 -13.52
C GLU A 552 -14.73 -13.43 -14.49
N ARG A 553 -15.69 -13.06 -15.36
CA ARG A 553 -15.57 -11.93 -16.29
C ARG A 553 -15.68 -10.56 -15.59
N PHE A 554 -16.39 -10.50 -14.46
CA PHE A 554 -16.84 -9.25 -13.85
C PHE A 554 -16.44 -9.09 -12.38
N GLN A 555 -16.12 -10.16 -11.66
CA GLN A 555 -15.86 -10.16 -10.22
C GLN A 555 -14.76 -9.18 -9.76
N THR A 556 -13.78 -8.87 -10.62
CA THR A 556 -12.72 -7.88 -10.31
C THR A 556 -13.12 -6.45 -10.62
N ARG A 557 -14.21 -6.24 -11.37
CA ARG A 557 -14.71 -4.94 -11.83
C ARG A 557 -16.08 -4.57 -11.25
N PHE A 558 -16.68 -5.42 -10.44
CA PHE A 558 -18.01 -5.17 -9.87
C PHE A 558 -17.94 -5.01 -8.35
N GLN A 559 -18.56 -3.93 -7.86
CA GLN A 559 -18.85 -3.75 -6.44
C GLN A 559 -20.28 -3.25 -6.29
N ALA A 560 -20.93 -3.62 -5.20
CA ALA A 560 -22.26 -3.14 -4.87
C ALA A 560 -22.32 -2.77 -3.40
N ILE A 561 -23.00 -1.66 -3.08
CA ILE A 561 -23.09 -1.08 -1.74
C ILE A 561 -24.57 -0.93 -1.40
N VAL A 562 -24.95 -1.41 -0.22
CA VAL A 562 -26.27 -1.13 0.36
C VAL A 562 -26.20 0.20 1.11
N GLY A 563 -26.94 1.20 0.66
CA GLY A 563 -27.01 2.54 1.26
C GLY A 563 -27.72 3.55 0.35
N ASP A 564 -28.06 4.72 0.88
CA ASP A 564 -28.63 5.82 0.07
C ASP A 564 -27.62 6.21 -1.04
N PRO A 565 -28.04 6.28 -2.31
CA PRO A 565 -27.13 6.53 -3.44
C PRO A 565 -26.35 7.86 -3.40
N VAL A 566 -26.77 8.82 -2.57
CA VAL A 566 -26.11 10.13 -2.44
C VAL A 566 -25.44 10.28 -1.07
N ASP A 567 -26.01 9.72 0.00
CA ASP A 567 -25.48 9.90 1.36
C ASP A 567 -24.31 8.96 1.69
N VAL A 568 -24.09 7.89 0.91
CA VAL A 568 -22.86 7.07 1.03
C VAL A 568 -21.63 7.95 0.78
N LYS A 569 -20.77 8.08 1.81
CA LYS A 569 -19.54 8.88 1.75
C LYS A 569 -18.47 8.22 0.90
N LEU A 570 -18.53 8.47 -0.41
CA LEU A 570 -17.54 8.05 -1.40
C LEU A 570 -16.30 8.98 -1.38
N PRO A 571 -15.14 8.49 -1.85
CA PRO A 571 -14.01 9.37 -2.11
C PRO A 571 -14.39 10.38 -3.20
N PRO A 572 -14.04 11.67 -3.05
CA PRO A 572 -14.29 12.66 -4.09
C PRO A 572 -13.53 12.27 -5.37
N TYR A 573 -13.98 12.80 -6.52
CA TYR A 573 -13.27 12.67 -7.79
C TYR A 573 -13.14 11.24 -8.35
N LEU A 574 -13.91 10.28 -7.82
CA LEU A 574 -13.84 8.86 -8.18
C LEU A 574 -14.30 8.57 -9.62
N ALA A 575 -15.45 9.12 -10.02
CA ALA A 575 -16.26 8.59 -11.10
C ALA A 575 -15.96 9.25 -12.44
N ASN A 576 -15.61 8.44 -13.44
CA ASN A 576 -15.60 8.83 -14.83
C ASN A 576 -17.02 8.96 -15.39
N LEU A 577 -17.93 8.12 -14.90
CA LEU A 577 -19.34 8.10 -15.30
C LEU A 577 -20.22 7.89 -14.07
N ILE A 578 -21.25 8.71 -13.89
CA ILE A 578 -22.36 8.46 -12.95
C ILE A 578 -23.64 8.39 -13.77
N VAL A 579 -24.43 7.35 -13.51
CA VAL A 579 -25.72 7.09 -14.15
C VAL A 579 -26.72 6.58 -13.11
N THR A 580 -27.99 6.53 -13.47
CA THR A 580 -29.06 6.04 -12.59
C THR A 580 -30.11 5.29 -13.40
N GLU A 581 -30.74 4.29 -12.79
CA GLU A 581 -31.97 3.68 -13.32
C GLU A 581 -33.24 4.35 -12.75
N ASP A 582 -33.09 5.10 -11.65
CA ASP A 582 -34.18 5.74 -10.91
C ASP A 582 -33.73 7.09 -10.34
N ALA A 583 -33.98 8.16 -11.09
CA ALA A 583 -33.52 9.50 -10.70
C ALA A 583 -34.25 10.06 -9.47
N ASP A 584 -35.43 9.53 -9.13
CA ASP A 584 -36.19 9.97 -7.95
C ASP A 584 -35.44 9.60 -6.66
N LYS A 585 -34.71 8.47 -6.65
CA LYS A 585 -33.83 8.09 -5.53
C LYS A 585 -32.69 9.08 -5.28
N LEU A 586 -32.26 9.82 -6.31
CA LEU A 586 -31.19 10.81 -6.17
C LEU A 586 -31.69 12.15 -5.61
N GLN A 587 -32.97 12.48 -5.81
CA GLN A 587 -33.58 13.74 -5.35
C GLN A 587 -32.74 14.99 -5.74
N LEU A 588 -32.28 15.04 -7.01
CA LEU A 588 -31.36 16.08 -7.52
C LEU A 588 -31.93 17.50 -7.57
N GLY A 589 -33.20 17.70 -7.18
CA GLY A 589 -33.76 19.04 -6.96
C GLY A 589 -33.15 19.77 -5.76
N SER A 590 -32.48 19.04 -4.84
CA SER A 590 -31.71 19.64 -3.75
C SER A 590 -30.30 20.01 -4.19
N GLU A 591 -29.90 21.26 -3.94
CA GLU A 591 -28.54 21.75 -4.24
C GLU A 591 -27.45 20.94 -3.51
N SER A 592 -27.70 20.52 -2.27
CA SER A 592 -26.75 19.72 -1.50
C SER A 592 -26.55 18.32 -2.11
N ARG A 593 -27.63 17.68 -2.57
CA ARG A 593 -27.55 16.35 -3.18
C ARG A 593 -26.91 16.40 -4.57
N LEU A 594 -27.22 17.42 -5.37
CA LEU A 594 -26.52 17.62 -6.65
C LEU A 594 -25.02 17.87 -6.43
N SER A 595 -24.66 18.68 -5.44
CA SER A 595 -23.25 18.96 -5.11
C SER A 595 -22.52 17.68 -4.69
N ALA A 596 -23.13 16.85 -3.83
CA ALA A 596 -22.57 15.56 -3.43
C ALA A 596 -22.32 14.62 -4.62
N VAL A 597 -23.25 14.55 -5.58
CA VAL A 597 -23.04 13.76 -6.82
C VAL A 597 -21.95 14.38 -7.70
N TYR A 598 -21.91 15.71 -7.83
CA TYR A 598 -20.93 16.42 -8.63
C TYR A 598 -19.50 16.33 -8.07
N GLU A 599 -19.35 16.30 -6.74
CA GLU A 599 -18.07 16.10 -6.04
C GLU A 599 -17.42 14.75 -6.36
N ASN A 600 -18.23 13.73 -6.60
CA ASN A 600 -17.76 12.41 -7.00
C ASN A 600 -17.29 12.36 -8.47
N LEU A 601 -17.61 13.35 -9.31
CA LEU A 601 -17.14 13.37 -10.70
C LEU A 601 -15.64 13.67 -10.76
N ARG A 602 -14.92 12.80 -11.45
CA ARG A 602 -13.49 12.94 -11.71
C ARG A 602 -13.20 14.25 -12.46
N PRO A 603 -12.21 15.06 -12.02
CA PRO A 603 -11.69 16.17 -12.81
C PRO A 603 -11.19 15.73 -14.20
N TYR A 604 -11.06 16.67 -15.12
CA TYR A 604 -10.67 16.40 -16.50
C TYR A 604 -11.60 15.45 -17.27
N GLY A 605 -12.91 15.49 -17.02
CA GLY A 605 -13.91 14.94 -17.93
C GLY A 605 -14.94 13.98 -17.34
N GLY A 606 -14.97 13.74 -16.02
CA GLY A 606 -16.01 12.93 -15.39
C GLY A 606 -17.41 13.47 -15.68
N ALA A 607 -18.37 12.58 -15.96
CA ALA A 607 -19.70 12.95 -16.41
C ALA A 607 -20.82 12.26 -15.62
N LEU A 608 -21.82 13.03 -15.23
CA LEU A 608 -23.14 12.56 -14.81
C LEU A 608 -24.03 12.55 -16.06
N CYS A 609 -24.50 11.37 -16.46
CA CYS A 609 -25.34 11.18 -17.64
C CYS A 609 -26.69 10.62 -17.22
N LEU A 610 -27.76 11.37 -17.44
CA LEU A 610 -29.12 11.04 -17.03
C LEU A 610 -30.00 10.87 -18.27
N SER A 611 -30.76 9.76 -18.34
CA SER A 611 -31.77 9.60 -19.40
C SER A 611 -32.93 10.55 -19.15
N LYS A 612 -33.40 11.23 -20.21
CA LYS A 612 -34.57 12.10 -20.13
C LYS A 612 -35.85 11.35 -19.79
N ASP A 613 -35.91 10.06 -20.09
CA ASP A 613 -37.07 9.21 -19.79
C ASP A 613 -37.25 8.97 -18.29
N VAL A 614 -36.19 9.15 -17.50
CA VAL A 614 -36.21 9.00 -16.05
C VAL A 614 -36.10 10.35 -15.32
N LEU A 615 -35.95 11.46 -16.04
CA LEU A 615 -35.84 12.79 -15.44
C LEU A 615 -37.22 13.43 -15.24
N PRO A 616 -37.53 13.94 -14.04
CA PRO A 616 -38.66 14.85 -13.86
C PRO A 616 -38.45 16.14 -14.67
N SER A 617 -39.54 16.72 -15.19
CA SER A 617 -39.50 17.79 -16.21
C SER A 617 -38.81 19.09 -15.80
N ASP A 618 -38.57 19.33 -14.50
CA ASP A 618 -38.31 20.67 -13.95
C ASP A 618 -36.95 20.82 -13.20
N ILE A 619 -36.04 19.83 -13.23
CA ILE A 619 -34.98 19.75 -12.19
C ILE A 619 -33.65 20.48 -12.52
N LEU A 620 -33.18 20.54 -13.78
CA LEU A 620 -31.75 20.76 -14.04
C LEU A 620 -31.34 22.06 -14.76
N GLN A 621 -32.27 22.94 -15.14
CA GLN A 621 -31.93 24.18 -15.84
C GLN A 621 -31.54 25.37 -14.93
N VAL A 622 -31.84 25.30 -13.62
CA VAL A 622 -31.62 26.44 -12.70
C VAL A 622 -30.42 26.24 -11.76
N VAL A 623 -29.90 25.02 -11.61
CA VAL A 623 -28.90 24.69 -10.57
C VAL A 623 -27.48 24.54 -11.10
N VAL A 624 -27.30 24.24 -12.39
CA VAL A 624 -25.99 23.92 -12.98
C VAL A 624 -25.36 25.16 -13.61
N THR A 625 -24.64 25.97 -12.83
CA THR A 625 -23.87 27.12 -13.35
C THR A 625 -22.42 27.11 -12.84
N PRO A 626 -21.46 27.67 -13.60
CA PRO A 626 -20.05 27.73 -13.20
C PRO A 626 -19.81 28.48 -11.88
N GLU A 627 -20.70 29.40 -11.51
CA GLU A 627 -20.64 30.14 -10.24
C GLU A 627 -20.94 29.24 -9.04
N ARG A 628 -21.72 28.18 -9.22
CA ARG A 628 -22.10 27.23 -8.17
C ARG A 628 -21.25 25.97 -8.18
N LEU A 629 -20.93 25.45 -9.36
CA LEU A 629 -20.15 24.23 -9.56
C LEU A 629 -18.98 24.53 -10.50
N ALA A 630 -17.78 24.65 -9.94
CA ALA A 630 -16.63 25.06 -10.71
C ALA A 630 -16.19 23.98 -11.73
N GLY A 631 -15.94 24.41 -12.97
CA GLY A 631 -15.61 23.51 -14.07
C GLY A 631 -16.81 22.76 -14.64
N VAL A 632 -18.05 23.13 -14.27
CA VAL A 632 -19.25 22.46 -14.80
C VAL A 632 -19.54 22.85 -16.24
N GLN A 633 -19.88 21.85 -17.04
CA GLN A 633 -20.46 22.03 -18.36
C GLN A 633 -21.70 21.14 -18.49
N SER A 634 -22.82 21.70 -18.90
CA SER A 634 -24.04 20.95 -19.18
C SER A 634 -24.34 20.93 -20.68
N HIS A 635 -24.65 19.76 -21.20
CA HIS A 635 -25.11 19.57 -22.57
C HIS A 635 -26.32 18.64 -22.57
N SER A 636 -27.32 18.93 -23.42
CA SER A 636 -28.50 18.09 -23.56
C SER A 636 -28.64 17.62 -25.00
N THR A 637 -28.88 16.32 -25.18
CA THR A 637 -29.23 15.70 -26.45
C THR A 637 -30.72 15.35 -26.47
N ASP A 638 -31.23 14.74 -27.55
CA ASP A 638 -32.61 14.28 -27.60
C ASP A 638 -32.96 13.27 -26.49
N LYS A 639 -31.98 12.45 -26.06
CA LYS A 639 -32.18 11.36 -25.09
C LYS A 639 -31.55 11.60 -23.73
N LEU A 640 -30.48 12.37 -23.65
CA LEU A 640 -29.66 12.49 -22.44
C LEU A 640 -29.54 13.95 -21.97
N LEU A 641 -29.36 14.09 -20.67
CA LEU A 641 -28.74 15.25 -20.06
C LEU A 641 -27.36 14.84 -19.54
N ILE A 642 -26.34 15.63 -19.88
CA ILE A 642 -24.95 15.37 -19.55
C ILE A 642 -24.43 16.56 -18.75
N VAL A 643 -23.96 16.30 -17.53
CA VAL A 643 -23.28 17.28 -16.68
C VAL A 643 -21.84 16.80 -16.48
N ARG A 644 -20.87 17.59 -16.94
CA ARG A 644 -19.45 17.23 -16.95
C ARG A 644 -18.63 18.16 -16.05
N ARG A 645 -17.64 17.60 -15.36
CA ARG A 645 -16.56 18.36 -14.72
C ARG A 645 -15.36 18.43 -15.67
N THR A 646 -15.10 19.61 -16.24
CA THR A 646 -14.00 19.84 -17.19
C THR A 646 -12.84 20.59 -16.56
N GLY A 647 -11.64 20.28 -17.04
CA GLY A 647 -10.43 20.98 -16.62
C GLY A 647 -9.94 20.62 -15.21
N PRO A 648 -8.95 21.40 -14.72
CA PRO A 648 -8.41 21.27 -13.37
C PRO A 648 -9.39 21.73 -12.30
N LEU A 649 -9.11 21.35 -11.04
CA LEU A 649 -9.79 21.93 -9.90
C LEU A 649 -9.35 23.41 -9.74
N PRO A 650 -10.27 24.35 -9.44
CA PRO A 650 -9.89 25.73 -9.16
C PRO A 650 -8.89 25.80 -8.02
N GLY A 651 -7.80 26.54 -8.19
CA GLY A 651 -6.72 26.62 -7.20
C GLY A 651 -5.71 25.47 -7.25
N SER A 652 -5.96 24.41 -8.02
CA SER A 652 -4.93 23.37 -8.22
C SER A 652 -3.81 23.82 -9.17
N SER A 653 -2.63 23.21 -9.03
CA SER A 653 -1.49 23.45 -9.91
C SER A 653 -0.75 22.15 -10.24
N VAL A 654 0.15 22.21 -11.21
CA VAL A 654 0.91 21.04 -11.65
C VAL A 654 2.30 20.99 -11.01
N TRP A 655 2.85 19.78 -10.94
CA TRP A 655 4.25 19.51 -10.65
C TRP A 655 4.90 18.90 -11.89
N SER A 656 5.34 19.76 -12.81
CA SER A 656 5.66 19.39 -14.19
C SER A 656 7.07 18.85 -14.40
N HIS A 657 7.97 19.04 -13.44
CA HIS A 657 9.37 18.65 -13.53
C HIS A 657 9.84 18.04 -12.20
N GLU A 658 10.99 17.33 -12.17
CA GLU A 658 11.57 16.83 -10.91
C GLU A 658 11.77 17.95 -9.87
N THR A 659 11.91 19.19 -10.33
CA THR A 659 12.13 20.39 -9.51
C THR A 659 10.90 21.27 -9.32
N GLY A 660 9.69 20.71 -9.41
CA GLY A 660 8.43 21.45 -9.36
C GLY A 660 8.05 21.98 -10.74
N ASP A 661 8.90 22.84 -11.29
CA ASP A 661 8.72 23.48 -12.58
C ASP A 661 10.04 23.62 -13.35
N ALA A 662 9.94 24.17 -14.57
CA ALA A 662 11.10 24.46 -15.41
C ALA A 662 12.02 25.56 -14.83
N ALA A 663 11.52 26.36 -13.89
CA ALA A 663 12.26 27.42 -13.19
C ALA A 663 13.05 26.92 -11.96
N ARG A 664 12.87 25.65 -11.58
CA ARG A 664 13.49 24.98 -10.43
C ARG A 664 13.04 25.52 -9.07
N SER A 665 11.75 25.78 -8.92
CA SER A 665 11.23 26.33 -7.67
C SER A 665 11.25 25.35 -6.49
N PHE A 666 11.12 24.04 -6.73
CA PHE A 666 10.81 23.04 -5.69
C PHE A 666 9.58 23.41 -4.85
N TYR A 667 8.70 24.22 -5.43
CA TYR A 667 7.55 24.83 -4.79
C TYR A 667 6.30 24.52 -5.63
N SER A 668 5.27 23.97 -4.98
CA SER A 668 3.96 23.79 -5.60
C SER A 668 3.13 25.06 -5.46
N ARG A 669 2.59 25.53 -6.58
CA ARG A 669 1.62 26.63 -6.61
C ARG A 669 0.18 26.16 -6.32
N ASP A 670 -0.01 24.89 -5.98
CA ASP A 670 -1.31 24.33 -5.63
C ASP A 670 -1.82 24.93 -4.31
N GLU A 671 -3.05 25.41 -4.32
CA GLU A 671 -3.70 26.05 -3.18
C GLU A 671 -4.60 25.09 -2.39
N LEU A 672 -5.00 23.96 -2.96
CA LEU A 672 -5.97 23.04 -2.35
C LEU A 672 -5.32 22.03 -1.41
N VAL A 673 -4.01 21.78 -1.56
CA VAL A 673 -3.28 20.90 -0.64
C VAL A 673 -3.02 21.65 0.67
N GLN A 674 -3.85 21.35 1.66
CA GLN A 674 -3.88 22.00 2.99
C GLN A 674 -4.07 20.95 4.10
N ALA A 675 -3.56 21.25 5.29
CA ALA A 675 -3.81 20.43 6.46
C ALA A 675 -5.22 20.68 7.00
N PRO A 676 -5.88 19.68 7.63
CA PRO A 676 -5.47 18.27 7.68
C PRO A 676 -5.79 17.54 6.38
N LEU A 677 -5.03 16.46 6.13
CA LEU A 677 -5.17 15.61 4.94
C LEU A 677 -5.72 14.23 5.31
N ALA A 678 -6.63 13.69 4.50
CA ALA A 678 -7.15 12.32 4.60
C ALA A 678 -6.78 11.48 3.35
N VAL A 679 -6.77 10.16 3.49
CA VAL A 679 -6.41 9.23 2.41
C VAL A 679 -7.51 9.18 1.35
N LEU A 680 -7.19 9.51 0.10
CA LEU A 680 -8.10 9.41 -1.05
C LEU A 680 -8.09 7.99 -1.64
N TRP A 681 -6.90 7.44 -1.82
CA TRP A 681 -6.69 6.08 -2.29
C TRP A 681 -5.32 5.55 -1.86
N TYR A 682 -5.18 4.23 -1.79
CA TYR A 682 -3.90 3.54 -1.70
C TYR A 682 -3.91 2.23 -2.48
N GLY A 683 -2.76 1.85 -3.03
CA GLY A 683 -2.51 0.51 -3.56
C GLY A 683 -1.34 0.44 -4.54
N ASP A 684 -0.76 -0.76 -4.68
CA ASP A 684 0.29 -1.11 -5.66
C ASP A 684 -0.01 -2.47 -6.32
N GLY A 685 -1.26 -2.71 -6.69
CA GLY A 685 -1.70 -3.93 -7.35
C GLY A 685 -1.14 -4.11 -8.78
N ARG A 686 -1.60 -5.13 -9.49
CA ARG A 686 -1.24 -5.34 -10.91
C ARG A 686 -1.64 -4.13 -11.76
N ASP A 687 -2.83 -3.59 -11.51
CA ASP A 687 -3.46 -2.53 -12.30
C ASP A 687 -3.58 -1.21 -11.52
N HIS A 688 -2.89 -1.08 -10.38
CA HIS A 688 -2.92 0.10 -9.51
C HIS A 688 -1.52 0.43 -8.97
N GLY A 689 -1.23 1.72 -8.83
CA GLY A 689 0.03 2.22 -8.29
C GLY A 689 1.25 1.82 -9.11
N PHE A 690 2.39 1.63 -8.42
CA PHE A 690 3.68 1.35 -9.05
C PHE A 690 4.15 -0.05 -8.65
N TYR A 691 3.95 -1.02 -9.57
CA TYR A 691 4.30 -2.43 -9.32
C TYR A 691 5.75 -2.66 -8.86
N LYS A 692 5.93 -3.60 -7.92
CA LYS A 692 7.15 -3.88 -7.16
C LYS A 692 8.40 -4.19 -7.99
N ARG A 693 9.40 -3.30 -7.98
CA ARG A 693 10.83 -3.66 -8.06
C ARG A 693 11.70 -2.80 -7.12
N LYS A 694 12.88 -3.32 -6.77
CA LYS A 694 13.85 -2.66 -5.89
C LYS A 694 14.48 -1.47 -6.62
N ASP A 695 13.98 -0.27 -6.37
CA ASP A 695 14.59 1.01 -6.82
C ASP A 695 15.32 1.75 -5.68
N TYR A 696 15.77 1.00 -4.67
CA TYR A 696 16.45 1.52 -3.49
C TYR A 696 17.74 2.25 -3.90
N GLY A 697 17.78 3.57 -3.70
CA GLY A 697 18.93 4.44 -4.02
C GLY A 697 18.84 5.17 -5.36
N HIS A 698 18.03 4.71 -6.32
CA HIS A 698 17.84 5.36 -7.63
C HIS A 698 16.58 6.25 -7.67
N GLY A 699 15.52 5.81 -6.96
CA GLY A 699 14.26 6.53 -6.74
C GLY A 699 13.33 6.56 -7.95
N LEU A 700 12.01 6.52 -7.72
CA LEU A 700 11.04 6.99 -8.70
C LEU A 700 11.18 8.51 -8.84
N LYS A 701 11.00 9.04 -10.04
CA LYS A 701 10.92 10.49 -10.27
C LYS A 701 9.47 10.83 -10.54
N PRO A 702 8.68 11.33 -9.57
CA PRO A 702 7.27 11.60 -9.78
C PRO A 702 7.04 13.02 -10.30
N GLN A 703 6.04 13.15 -11.18
CA GLN A 703 5.51 14.41 -11.69
C GLN A 703 4.00 14.27 -11.84
N VAL A 704 3.25 15.35 -11.61
CA VAL A 704 1.78 15.32 -11.63
C VAL A 704 1.27 16.45 -12.49
N ALA A 705 0.47 16.12 -13.50
CA ALA A 705 -0.17 17.09 -14.38
C ALA A 705 -1.41 16.50 -15.05
N GLY A 706 -2.47 17.29 -15.17
CA GLY A 706 -3.65 16.92 -15.97
C GLY A 706 -4.42 15.73 -15.38
N GLY A 707 -4.43 15.60 -14.05
CA GLY A 707 -5.07 14.55 -13.29
C GLY A 707 -4.34 13.21 -13.34
N ARG A 708 -3.03 13.22 -13.57
CA ARG A 708 -2.21 12.02 -13.75
C ARG A 708 -0.90 12.15 -13.02
N LEU A 709 -0.49 11.07 -12.36
CA LEU A 709 0.83 10.92 -11.75
C LEU A 709 1.69 10.08 -12.68
N PHE A 710 2.77 10.68 -13.15
CA PHE A 710 3.80 10.01 -13.96
C PHE A 710 4.99 9.72 -13.07
N ALA A 711 5.53 8.51 -13.14
CA ALA A 711 6.83 8.25 -12.52
C ALA A 711 7.73 7.36 -13.38
N LEU A 712 8.97 7.81 -13.53
CA LEU A 712 10.03 7.03 -14.16
C LEU A 712 10.65 6.08 -13.13
N GLN A 713 10.53 4.79 -13.40
CA GLN A 713 11.22 3.73 -12.69
C GLN A 713 12.63 3.56 -13.26
N VAL A 714 13.63 4.10 -12.56
CA VAL A 714 15.01 4.21 -13.07
C VAL A 714 15.66 2.84 -13.25
N ALA A 715 15.49 1.89 -12.34
CA ALA A 715 16.13 0.57 -12.46
C ALA A 715 15.65 -0.23 -13.68
N THR A 716 14.45 0.06 -14.19
CA THR A 716 13.91 -0.59 -15.38
C THR A 716 13.80 0.33 -16.58
N ASN A 717 14.12 1.62 -16.46
CA ASN A 717 13.81 2.65 -17.46
C ASN A 717 12.36 2.60 -17.95
N THR A 718 11.42 2.41 -17.03
CA THR A 718 9.99 2.31 -17.37
C THR A 718 9.25 3.53 -16.85
N LEU A 719 8.68 4.32 -17.74
CA LEU A 719 7.77 5.41 -17.39
C LEU A 719 6.36 4.88 -17.27
N LYS A 720 5.72 5.10 -16.13
CA LYS A 720 4.33 4.72 -15.87
C LYS A 720 3.48 5.96 -15.66
N SER A 721 2.23 5.87 -16.08
CA SER A 721 1.18 6.84 -15.78
C SER A 721 0.09 6.16 -14.98
N VAL A 722 -0.28 6.77 -13.86
CA VAL A 722 -1.44 6.38 -13.06
C VAL A 722 -2.41 7.54 -12.96
N ASP A 723 -3.69 7.22 -12.84
CA ASP A 723 -4.72 8.19 -12.51
C ASP A 723 -4.46 8.76 -11.11
N ALA A 724 -4.29 10.08 -11.00
CA ALA A 724 -3.97 10.72 -9.72
C ALA A 724 -5.10 10.58 -8.69
N TYR A 725 -6.35 10.41 -9.12
CA TYR A 725 -7.53 10.38 -8.26
C TYR A 725 -7.95 8.97 -7.83
N THR A 726 -7.54 7.94 -8.56
CA THR A 726 -7.95 6.55 -8.30
C THR A 726 -6.80 5.56 -8.15
N GLY A 727 -5.57 5.98 -8.46
CA GLY A 727 -4.38 5.14 -8.44
C GLY A 727 -4.33 4.09 -9.55
N ARG A 728 -5.30 4.07 -10.47
CA ARG A 728 -5.36 3.09 -11.56
C ARG A 728 -4.21 3.29 -12.54
N LEU A 729 -3.53 2.22 -12.92
CA LEU A 729 -2.52 2.22 -13.98
C LEU A 729 -3.21 2.51 -15.32
N LEU A 730 -2.75 3.57 -16.01
CA LEU A 730 -3.26 3.96 -17.33
C LEU A 730 -2.41 3.35 -18.44
N TRP A 731 -1.09 3.47 -18.32
CA TRP A 731 -0.15 2.90 -19.27
C TRP A 731 1.26 2.77 -18.68
N SER A 732 2.07 1.92 -19.29
CA SER A 732 3.47 1.69 -18.94
C SER A 732 4.31 1.64 -20.22
N ARG A 733 5.43 2.35 -20.23
CA ARG A 733 6.29 2.51 -21.40
C ARG A 733 7.76 2.31 -21.05
N GLN A 734 8.41 1.43 -21.78
CA GLN A 734 9.87 1.27 -21.72
C GLN A 734 10.55 2.42 -22.48
N LEU A 735 11.56 3.01 -21.86
CA LEU A 735 12.39 4.09 -22.41
C LEU A 735 13.86 3.64 -22.53
N GLY A 736 14.68 4.45 -23.20
CA GLY A 736 16.13 4.28 -23.26
C GLY A 736 16.84 4.58 -21.94
N GLY A 737 18.12 4.22 -21.87
CA GLY A 737 18.89 4.16 -20.62
C GLY A 737 19.22 5.51 -19.97
N SER A 738 19.04 6.60 -20.71
CA SER A 738 19.36 7.96 -20.25
C SER A 738 18.13 8.88 -20.16
N ALA A 739 16.92 8.33 -20.34
CA ALA A 739 15.72 9.14 -20.52
C ALA A 739 15.47 10.14 -19.38
N ARG A 740 15.03 11.34 -19.76
CA ARG A 740 14.53 12.40 -18.86
C ARG A 740 13.18 12.86 -19.37
N TYR A 741 12.31 13.31 -18.48
CA TYR A 741 10.98 13.71 -18.89
C TYR A 741 10.42 14.91 -18.11
N ALA A 742 9.48 15.60 -18.73
CA ALA A 742 8.65 16.65 -18.16
C ALA A 742 7.18 16.37 -18.50
N SER A 743 6.30 16.52 -17.50
CA SER A 743 4.87 16.27 -17.61
C SER A 743 4.12 17.59 -17.64
N MET A 744 3.62 17.95 -18.82
CA MET A 744 2.81 19.15 -19.01
C MET A 744 1.32 18.75 -19.11
N PRO A 745 0.37 19.68 -18.88
CA PRO A 745 -1.06 19.39 -19.00
C PRO A 745 -1.49 18.79 -20.36
N ASP A 746 -0.80 19.16 -21.44
CA ASP A 746 -1.09 18.81 -22.82
C ASP A 746 -0.38 17.54 -23.32
N ALA A 747 0.83 17.26 -22.83
CA ALA A 747 1.67 16.15 -23.25
C ALA A 747 2.79 15.82 -22.25
N VAL A 748 3.37 14.62 -22.37
CA VAL A 748 4.62 14.26 -21.68
C VAL A 748 5.76 14.32 -22.68
N TYR A 749 6.78 15.12 -22.37
CA TYR A 749 7.96 15.30 -23.20
C TYR A 749 9.09 14.45 -22.63
N VAL A 750 9.69 13.59 -23.46
CA VAL A 750 10.75 12.66 -23.05
C VAL A 750 11.97 12.89 -23.92
N ALA A 751 13.05 13.39 -23.33
CA ALA A 751 14.37 13.38 -23.94
C ALA A 751 14.96 11.98 -23.77
N ASP A 752 15.16 11.29 -24.89
CA ASP A 752 15.67 9.92 -24.93
C ASP A 752 16.76 9.83 -26.02
N GLU A 753 18.01 9.81 -25.58
CA GLU A 753 19.19 9.78 -26.44
C GLU A 753 19.20 10.93 -27.47
N ARG A 754 18.99 10.63 -28.76
CA ARG A 754 18.97 11.61 -29.87
C ARG A 754 17.57 12.08 -30.24
N LYS A 755 16.56 11.83 -29.40
CA LYS A 755 15.17 12.15 -29.69
C LYS A 755 14.50 12.86 -28.53
N CYS A 756 13.51 13.68 -28.87
CA CYS A 756 12.48 14.14 -27.94
C CYS A 756 11.14 13.54 -28.35
N LEU A 757 10.64 12.60 -27.56
CA LEU A 757 9.32 12.01 -27.77
C LEU A 757 8.26 12.90 -27.11
N VAL A 758 7.22 13.24 -27.85
CA VAL A 758 6.02 13.89 -27.31
C VAL A 758 4.94 12.84 -27.20
N LEU A 759 4.61 12.48 -25.96
CA LEU A 759 3.65 11.43 -25.65
C LEU A 759 2.29 12.01 -25.31
N ASP A 760 1.24 11.33 -25.77
CA ASP A 760 -0.12 11.54 -25.30
C ASP A 760 -0.22 11.18 -23.81
N SER A 761 -0.63 12.14 -22.98
CA SER A 761 -0.68 11.95 -21.52
C SER A 761 -1.64 10.83 -21.09
N ALA A 762 -2.72 10.59 -21.85
CA ALA A 762 -3.76 9.64 -21.52
C ALA A 762 -3.41 8.19 -21.88
N SER A 763 -2.75 7.97 -23.01
CA SER A 763 -2.47 6.65 -23.59
C SER A 763 -0.99 6.27 -23.62
N GLY A 764 -0.09 7.24 -23.48
CA GLY A 764 1.36 7.04 -23.61
C GLY A 764 1.81 6.84 -25.05
N ALA A 765 0.91 6.98 -26.04
CA ALA A 765 1.23 6.87 -27.46
C ALA A 765 2.15 8.03 -27.91
N ILE A 766 3.06 7.76 -28.86
CA ILE A 766 3.86 8.83 -29.46
C ILE A 766 2.94 9.67 -30.35
N ARG A 767 2.80 10.95 -30.04
CA ARG A 767 2.19 11.93 -30.96
C ARG A 767 3.23 12.45 -31.95
N HIS A 768 4.42 12.80 -31.45
CA HIS A 768 5.54 13.29 -32.25
C HIS A 768 6.87 12.74 -31.75
N SER A 769 7.85 12.64 -32.65
CA SER A 769 9.24 12.31 -32.34
C SER A 769 10.12 13.36 -33.01
N PHE A 770 10.70 14.25 -32.22
CA PHE A 770 11.61 15.27 -32.71
C PHE A 770 13.04 14.76 -32.66
N GLU A 771 13.79 14.96 -33.73
CA GLU A 771 15.22 14.63 -33.77
C GLU A 771 16.02 15.69 -33.03
N VAL A 772 17.03 15.27 -32.27
CA VAL A 772 17.94 16.16 -31.54
C VAL A 772 19.30 16.09 -32.22
N ALA A 773 19.62 17.10 -33.03
CA ALA A 773 20.90 17.18 -33.72
C ALA A 773 21.98 17.72 -32.79
N VAL A 774 23.01 16.90 -32.55
CA VAL A 774 24.08 17.16 -31.58
C VAL A 774 25.47 17.31 -32.18
N ASP A 775 25.58 17.35 -33.51
CA ASP A 775 26.84 17.47 -34.26
C ASP A 775 27.93 16.45 -33.86
N GLN A 776 27.50 15.25 -33.44
CA GLN A 776 28.39 14.12 -33.14
C GLN A 776 28.11 12.93 -34.07
N PRO A 777 29.14 12.16 -34.48
CA PRO A 777 28.99 10.96 -35.29
C PRO A 777 27.97 9.97 -34.69
N PRO A 778 27.24 9.19 -35.50
CA PRO A 778 26.25 8.24 -35.01
C PRO A 778 26.77 7.23 -33.98
N ALA A 779 28.06 6.88 -34.05
CA ALA A 779 28.70 5.95 -33.12
C ALA A 779 28.96 6.55 -31.73
N VAL A 780 28.94 7.88 -31.60
CA VAL A 780 29.12 8.54 -30.30
C VAL A 780 27.81 8.41 -29.51
N PRO A 781 27.85 7.76 -28.33
CA PRO A 781 26.68 7.65 -27.48
C PRO A 781 26.18 9.03 -27.04
N VAL A 782 24.87 9.22 -27.00
CA VAL A 782 24.23 10.47 -26.54
C VAL A 782 23.33 10.13 -25.37
N SER A 783 23.53 10.80 -24.25
CA SER A 783 22.69 10.66 -23.08
C SER A 783 22.02 11.98 -22.71
N ALA A 784 20.69 11.92 -22.51
CA ALA A 784 19.96 13.03 -21.91
C ALA A 784 20.32 13.16 -20.42
N SER A 785 20.66 14.37 -20.00
CA SER A 785 21.06 14.67 -18.63
C SER A 785 20.02 15.53 -17.90
N ASP A 786 19.33 16.41 -18.62
CA ASP A 786 18.16 17.18 -18.15
C ASP A 786 17.22 17.50 -19.32
N ILE A 787 15.94 17.76 -19.02
CA ILE A 787 14.95 18.31 -19.94
C ILE A 787 14.14 19.40 -19.23
N ARG A 788 13.91 20.53 -19.90
CA ARG A 788 13.04 21.61 -19.43
C ARG A 788 12.06 22.01 -20.52
N VAL A 789 10.78 22.05 -20.18
CA VAL A 789 9.73 22.48 -21.10
C VAL A 789 9.16 23.80 -20.59
N GLY A 790 9.45 24.87 -21.34
CA GLY A 790 8.85 26.18 -21.13
C GLY A 790 7.55 26.33 -21.92
N ASP A 791 7.07 27.57 -22.03
CA ASP A 791 5.81 27.85 -22.73
C ASP A 791 5.86 27.45 -24.21
N ASP A 792 6.94 27.80 -24.91
CA ASP A 792 7.10 27.61 -26.35
C ASP A 792 8.40 26.87 -26.76
N THR A 793 9.24 26.52 -25.80
CA THR A 793 10.58 25.96 -26.04
C THR A 793 10.81 24.70 -25.21
N ILE A 794 11.44 23.69 -25.81
CA ILE A 794 11.96 22.50 -25.13
C ILE A 794 13.48 22.60 -25.07
N LEU A 795 14.06 22.55 -23.89
CA LEU A 795 15.49 22.56 -23.67
C LEU A 795 15.97 21.16 -23.25
N ILE A 796 17.00 20.64 -23.91
CA ILE A 796 17.59 19.33 -23.61
C ILE A 796 19.07 19.52 -23.37
N ALA A 797 19.54 19.09 -22.19
CA ALA A 797 20.95 19.06 -21.87
C ALA A 797 21.49 17.66 -22.13
N VAL A 798 22.50 17.53 -22.98
CA VAL A 798 23.05 16.25 -23.45
C VAL A 798 24.54 16.11 -23.15
N ARG A 799 25.00 14.86 -23.13
CA ARG A 799 26.42 14.48 -23.02
C ARG A 799 26.75 13.31 -23.94
N PHE A 800 28.04 13.04 -24.13
CA PHE A 800 28.50 12.13 -25.16
C PHE A 800 29.07 10.80 -24.63
N ASN A 801 28.36 10.17 -23.68
CA ASN A 801 28.70 8.88 -23.07
C ASN A 801 27.45 8.08 -22.67
N ASN A 802 27.62 6.79 -22.35
CA ASN A 802 26.55 5.87 -21.90
C ASN A 802 26.47 5.72 -20.37
N GLU A 803 27.14 6.58 -19.60
CA GLU A 803 27.15 6.40 -18.15
C GLU A 803 25.78 6.75 -17.57
N ASN A 804 25.29 5.98 -16.60
CA ASN A 804 24.07 6.33 -15.90
C ASN A 804 24.39 7.39 -14.82
N GLY A 805 23.96 8.64 -15.05
CA GLY A 805 24.55 9.84 -14.43
C GLY A 805 24.40 9.97 -12.91
N ILE A 806 23.43 9.26 -12.32
CA ILE A 806 23.13 9.37 -10.88
C ILE A 806 24.17 8.61 -10.04
N GLU A 807 24.67 7.47 -10.50
CA GLU A 807 25.45 6.53 -9.68
C GLU A 807 26.90 6.97 -9.41
N LYS A 808 27.41 7.96 -10.17
CA LYS A 808 28.79 8.43 -10.05
C LYS A 808 28.92 9.96 -9.95
N GLY A 809 27.84 10.67 -9.62
CA GLY A 809 27.88 12.12 -9.40
C GLY A 809 28.21 12.94 -10.66
N ARG A 810 27.81 12.47 -11.85
CA ARG A 810 28.12 13.13 -13.13
C ARG A 810 26.91 13.92 -13.63
N TRP A 811 26.77 15.12 -13.05
CA TRP A 811 25.80 16.18 -13.39
C TRP A 811 26.28 17.04 -14.57
N ASN A 812 26.96 16.41 -15.53
CA ASN A 812 27.69 17.11 -16.58
C ASN A 812 26.96 16.97 -17.90
N SER A 813 26.60 18.10 -18.49
CA SER A 813 26.12 18.21 -19.87
C SER A 813 27.14 19.00 -20.69
N GLU A 814 27.42 18.54 -21.90
CA GLU A 814 28.41 19.12 -22.80
C GLU A 814 27.76 20.01 -23.86
N LEU A 815 26.45 19.86 -24.08
CA LEU A 815 25.68 20.60 -25.07
C LEU A 815 24.27 20.85 -24.53
N ILE A 816 23.74 22.05 -24.79
CA ILE A 816 22.32 22.35 -24.64
C ILE A 816 21.72 22.51 -26.03
N VAL A 817 20.56 21.90 -26.26
CA VAL A 817 19.78 22.01 -27.49
C VAL A 817 18.41 22.57 -27.16
N ALA A 818 17.93 23.54 -27.94
CA ALA A 818 16.58 24.08 -27.84
C ALA A 818 15.76 23.72 -29.07
N LEU A 819 14.53 23.25 -28.85
CA LEU A 819 13.56 22.93 -29.87
C LEU A 819 12.32 23.83 -29.70
N ASP A 820 11.66 24.18 -30.79
CA ASP A 820 10.31 24.72 -30.75
C ASP A 820 9.36 23.66 -30.19
N ARG A 821 8.57 24.01 -29.19
CA ARG A 821 7.70 23.05 -28.50
C ARG A 821 6.58 22.51 -29.38
N ALA A 822 6.08 23.30 -30.33
CA ALA A 822 4.96 22.94 -31.19
C ALA A 822 5.43 22.15 -32.42
N THR A 823 6.50 22.60 -33.08
CA THR A 823 6.97 22.02 -34.35
C THR A 823 8.07 20.99 -34.16
N GLY A 824 8.83 21.06 -33.06
CA GLY A 824 10.03 20.26 -32.85
C GLY A 824 11.25 20.72 -33.63
N GLU A 825 11.17 21.85 -34.34
CA GLU A 825 12.29 22.43 -35.06
C GLU A 825 13.41 22.78 -34.07
N GLN A 826 14.64 22.33 -34.36
CA GLN A 826 15.79 22.72 -33.56
C GLN A 826 16.13 24.19 -33.81
N LEU A 827 15.90 25.02 -32.80
CA LEU A 827 16.09 26.46 -32.87
C LEU A 827 17.57 26.83 -32.78
N TRP A 828 18.28 26.20 -31.84
CA TRP A 828 19.71 26.41 -31.63
C TRP A 828 20.31 25.28 -30.79
N SER A 829 21.64 25.16 -30.87
CA SER A 829 22.44 24.34 -29.95
C SER A 829 23.63 25.17 -29.47
N ARG A 830 24.09 24.92 -28.24
CA ARG A 830 25.21 25.66 -27.64
C ARG A 830 26.11 24.71 -26.85
N PRO A 831 27.38 24.54 -27.25
CA PRO A 831 28.33 23.72 -26.49
C PRO A 831 28.70 24.40 -25.17
N ALA A 832 29.07 23.60 -24.18
CA ALA A 832 29.70 24.09 -22.96
C ALA A 832 31.18 24.39 -23.20
N THR A 833 31.71 25.38 -22.50
CA THR A 833 33.15 25.64 -22.40
C THR A 833 33.79 24.65 -21.43
N LEU A 834 33.12 24.37 -20.31
CA LEU A 834 33.52 23.39 -19.30
C LEU A 834 32.47 22.28 -19.22
N ARG A 835 31.31 22.61 -18.64
CA ARG A 835 30.10 21.77 -18.62
C ARG A 835 28.91 22.64 -18.18
N TYR A 836 27.73 22.36 -18.72
CA TYR A 836 26.50 22.82 -18.10
C TYR A 836 26.16 21.91 -16.93
N ASN A 837 26.02 22.51 -15.75
CA ASN A 837 25.58 21.81 -14.56
C ASN A 837 24.06 21.65 -14.59
N THR A 838 23.55 20.42 -14.55
CA THR A 838 22.09 20.16 -14.61
C THR A 838 21.32 20.67 -13.38
N ALA A 839 22.00 20.90 -12.24
CA ALA A 839 21.40 21.58 -11.10
C ALA A 839 21.28 23.10 -11.29
N ALA A 840 21.78 23.62 -12.40
CA ALA A 840 21.88 25.03 -12.71
C ALA A 840 21.37 25.33 -14.12
N ILE A 841 20.23 24.74 -14.52
CA ILE A 841 19.52 25.04 -15.79
C ILE A 841 18.06 25.34 -15.46
N ALA A 842 17.60 26.55 -15.77
CA ALA A 842 16.21 26.98 -15.60
C ALA A 842 15.67 27.63 -16.88
N VAL A 843 14.38 27.46 -17.15
CA VAL A 843 13.67 28.05 -18.28
C VAL A 843 12.33 28.60 -17.81
N SER A 844 12.09 29.90 -18.03
CA SER A 844 10.76 30.52 -17.88
C SER A 844 10.80 31.95 -18.45
N GLY A 845 9.62 32.52 -18.76
CA GLY A 845 9.51 33.90 -19.24
C GLY A 845 10.30 34.18 -20.52
N GLY A 846 10.40 33.19 -21.42
CA GLY A 846 11.16 33.31 -22.67
C GLY A 846 12.68 33.36 -22.51
N ARG A 847 13.23 33.01 -21.34
CA ARG A 847 14.67 33.03 -21.05
C ARG A 847 15.17 31.68 -20.55
N VAL A 848 16.42 31.38 -20.88
CA VAL A 848 17.18 30.25 -20.34
C VAL A 848 18.29 30.80 -19.45
N PHE A 849 18.37 30.30 -18.23
CA PHE A 849 19.48 30.57 -17.32
C PHE A 849 20.29 29.30 -17.13
N CYS A 850 21.61 29.37 -17.33
CA CYS A 850 22.49 28.23 -17.11
C CYS A 850 23.85 28.61 -16.52
N ILE A 851 24.50 27.65 -15.83
CA ILE A 851 25.88 27.81 -15.33
C ILE A 851 26.82 26.83 -16.02
N ASP A 852 27.89 27.40 -16.57
CA ASP A 852 29.04 26.69 -17.15
C ASP A 852 30.24 26.76 -16.18
N SER A 853 30.64 25.62 -15.61
CA SER A 853 31.59 25.56 -14.48
C SER A 853 32.29 24.21 -14.33
N HIS A 854 33.44 24.15 -13.64
CA HIS A 854 34.10 22.87 -13.34
C HIS A 854 33.24 21.95 -12.46
N SER A 855 33.30 20.64 -12.67
CA SER A 855 32.62 19.68 -11.78
C SER A 855 33.37 19.49 -10.46
N PRO A 856 32.68 19.19 -9.34
CA PRO A 856 33.36 18.88 -8.08
C PRO A 856 34.38 17.73 -8.20
N ALA A 857 34.11 16.76 -9.09
CA ALA A 857 35.03 15.66 -9.36
C ALA A 857 36.32 16.15 -10.03
N GLU A 858 36.23 16.98 -11.07
CA GLU A 858 37.40 17.59 -11.74
C GLU A 858 38.20 18.44 -10.78
N ILE A 859 37.54 19.28 -9.97
CA ILE A 859 38.18 20.09 -8.94
C ILE A 859 38.96 19.19 -7.97
N GLY A 860 38.37 18.06 -7.55
CA GLY A 860 39.05 17.07 -6.73
C GLY A 860 40.26 16.43 -7.41
N PHE A 861 40.21 16.18 -8.72
CA PHE A 861 41.36 15.68 -9.48
C PHE A 861 42.47 16.73 -9.61
N MET A 862 42.13 17.99 -9.93
CA MET A 862 43.06 19.12 -10.01
C MET A 862 43.78 19.32 -8.67
N SER A 863 43.01 19.35 -7.57
CA SER A 863 43.56 19.48 -6.22
C SER A 863 44.53 18.35 -5.86
N ARG A 864 44.19 17.09 -6.19
CA ARG A 864 45.10 15.94 -6.00
C ARG A 864 46.39 16.01 -6.81
N ARG A 865 46.38 16.73 -7.94
CA ARG A 865 47.58 17.00 -8.76
C ARG A 865 48.38 18.22 -8.29
N GLY A 866 47.95 18.90 -7.23
CA GLY A 866 48.61 20.08 -6.69
C GLY A 866 48.30 21.38 -7.45
N GLU A 867 47.25 21.39 -8.28
CA GLU A 867 46.80 22.61 -8.95
C GLU A 867 46.06 23.55 -7.99
N ASP A 868 46.19 24.86 -8.22
CA ASP A 868 45.43 25.86 -7.47
C ASP A 868 43.97 25.88 -7.92
N VAL A 869 43.08 25.52 -7.00
CA VAL A 869 41.63 25.47 -7.21
C VAL A 869 40.90 26.56 -6.40
N SER A 870 41.63 27.48 -5.77
CA SER A 870 41.04 28.47 -4.84
C SER A 870 40.09 29.46 -5.51
N THR A 871 40.28 29.74 -6.81
CA THR A 871 39.45 30.64 -7.61
C THR A 871 39.19 30.07 -9.00
N LEU A 872 38.24 29.15 -9.12
CA LEU A 872 37.80 28.62 -10.42
C LEU A 872 36.56 29.38 -10.92
N PRO A 873 36.48 29.70 -12.22
CA PRO A 873 35.35 30.46 -12.75
C PRO A 873 34.08 29.60 -12.84
N SER A 874 32.94 30.21 -12.50
CA SER A 874 31.60 29.77 -12.82
C SER A 874 30.94 30.86 -13.68
N THR A 875 30.59 30.52 -14.92
CA THR A 875 29.98 31.45 -15.87
C THR A 875 28.47 31.28 -15.88
N ILE A 876 27.75 32.31 -15.46
CA ILE A 876 26.29 32.36 -15.47
C ILE A 876 25.86 33.05 -16.77
N LEU A 877 24.96 32.41 -17.52
CA LEU A 877 24.43 32.91 -18.78
C LEU A 877 22.93 33.12 -18.67
N ALA A 878 22.44 34.21 -19.28
CA ALA A 878 21.06 34.33 -19.70
C ALA A 878 20.99 34.35 -21.21
N LEU A 879 20.15 33.48 -21.75
CA LEU A 879 19.91 33.35 -23.18
C LEU A 879 18.44 33.63 -23.46
N ASP A 880 18.17 34.23 -24.61
CA ASP A 880 16.83 34.22 -25.18
C ASP A 880 16.44 32.78 -25.52
N ALA A 881 15.30 32.30 -25.02
CA ALA A 881 14.96 30.88 -25.10
C ALA A 881 14.76 30.41 -26.55
N ARG A 882 14.20 31.27 -27.41
CA ARG A 882 13.96 30.90 -28.82
C ARG A 882 15.19 31.05 -29.69
N SER A 883 15.97 32.11 -29.56
CA SER A 883 17.10 32.40 -30.47
C SER A 883 18.45 31.91 -29.97
N GLY A 884 18.59 31.60 -28.69
CA GLY A 884 19.86 31.20 -28.07
C GLY A 884 20.85 32.35 -27.94
N ARG A 885 20.44 33.57 -28.31
CA ARG A 885 21.25 34.77 -28.20
C ARG A 885 21.55 35.05 -26.74
N GLU A 886 22.82 35.26 -26.44
CA GLU A 886 23.26 35.72 -25.13
C GLU A 886 22.67 37.10 -24.85
N LEU A 887 21.87 37.20 -23.79
CA LEU A 887 21.32 38.45 -23.29
C LEU A 887 22.35 39.14 -22.39
N TRP A 888 22.95 38.36 -21.49
CA TRP A 888 24.05 38.78 -20.64
C TRP A 888 24.84 37.57 -20.14
N LYS A 889 26.03 37.85 -19.62
CA LYS A 889 26.93 36.89 -19.01
C LYS A 889 27.57 37.48 -17.76
N THR A 890 27.56 36.71 -16.67
CA THR A 890 28.20 37.08 -15.40
C THR A 890 29.19 35.98 -15.01
N VAL A 891 30.47 36.33 -14.89
CA VAL A 891 31.52 35.39 -14.46
C VAL A 891 31.81 35.59 -12.98
N ARG A 892 31.78 34.51 -12.21
CA ARG A 892 32.08 34.52 -10.78
C ARG A 892 33.29 33.64 -10.49
N ALA A 893 34.09 34.03 -9.51
CA ALA A 893 35.17 33.22 -8.97
C ALA A 893 34.85 32.95 -7.49
N ASP A 894 34.13 31.86 -7.24
CA ASP A 894 33.78 31.42 -5.88
C ASP A 894 34.65 30.19 -5.52
N PRO A 895 35.22 30.14 -4.31
CA PRO A 895 36.06 29.01 -3.91
C PRO A 895 35.24 27.71 -3.89
N PRO A 896 35.81 26.60 -4.37
CA PRO A 896 35.13 25.31 -4.30
C PRO A 896 34.99 24.85 -2.86
N ALA A 897 33.94 24.10 -2.57
CA ALA A 897 33.77 23.49 -1.26
C ALA A 897 34.85 22.42 -1.00
N THR A 898 35.28 22.28 0.26
CA THR A 898 36.11 21.16 0.69
C THR A 898 35.28 19.88 0.60
N LEU A 899 35.70 18.92 -0.25
CA LEU A 899 35.03 17.62 -0.39
C LEU A 899 35.18 16.80 0.90
N THR A 900 34.19 16.86 1.79
CA THR A 900 34.20 16.10 3.06
C THR A 900 33.49 14.75 2.97
N SER A 901 32.63 14.52 1.98
CA SER A 901 31.95 13.24 1.74
C SER A 901 31.38 13.11 0.31
N LEU A 902 31.19 11.87 -0.17
CA LEU A 902 30.57 11.55 -1.48
C LEU A 902 29.04 11.32 -1.39
N HIS A 903 28.38 11.77 -0.32
CA HIS A 903 26.93 11.56 -0.18
C HIS A 903 26.15 12.47 -1.15
N PHE A 904 25.11 11.95 -1.81
CA PHE A 904 24.42 12.64 -2.92
C PHE A 904 23.85 14.02 -2.53
N MET A 905 23.35 14.17 -1.30
CA MET A 905 22.90 15.47 -0.80
C MET A 905 24.06 16.46 -0.61
N SER A 906 25.18 15.99 -0.04
CA SER A 906 26.37 16.81 0.16
C SER A 906 26.92 17.31 -1.17
N LEU A 907 26.92 16.48 -2.22
CA LEU A 907 27.31 16.88 -3.57
C LEU A 907 26.45 18.03 -4.13
N ARG A 908 25.11 17.99 -3.94
CA ARG A 908 24.21 19.06 -4.40
C ARG A 908 24.51 20.42 -3.77
N THR A 909 25.02 20.43 -2.54
CA THR A 909 25.34 21.68 -1.83
C THR A 909 26.71 22.23 -2.17
N GLN A 910 27.61 21.39 -2.68
CA GLN A 910 29.00 21.76 -2.97
C GLN A 910 29.19 22.25 -4.39
N ASP A 911 28.28 21.88 -5.30
CA ASP A 911 28.28 22.31 -6.69
C ASP A 911 27.48 23.61 -6.90
N ASP A 912 27.65 24.24 -8.07
CA ASP A 912 26.85 25.38 -8.51
C ASP A 912 25.37 24.98 -8.65
N TRP A 913 24.45 25.90 -8.36
CA TRP A 913 23.02 25.71 -8.58
C TRP A 913 22.36 27.04 -8.91
N LEU A 914 21.21 26.99 -9.59
CA LEU A 914 20.35 28.16 -9.77
C LEU A 914 18.87 27.78 -9.79
N ALA A 915 18.03 28.76 -9.49
CA ALA A 915 16.59 28.80 -9.69
C ALA A 915 16.18 30.20 -10.15
N TYR A 916 15.05 30.32 -10.84
CA TYR A 916 14.55 31.59 -11.36
C TYR A 916 13.24 31.98 -10.67
N SER A 917 13.24 33.11 -9.97
CA SER A 917 12.03 33.75 -9.44
C SER A 917 11.40 34.61 -10.52
N THR A 918 10.34 34.09 -11.13
CA THR A 918 9.52 34.84 -12.09
C THR A 918 8.80 36.01 -11.45
N ASP A 919 8.40 35.87 -10.19
CA ASP A 919 7.61 36.86 -9.45
C ASP A 919 8.41 38.15 -9.14
N HIS A 920 9.74 38.05 -9.10
CA HIS A 920 10.63 39.20 -8.84
C HIS A 920 11.67 39.46 -9.93
N ASP A 921 11.65 38.71 -11.04
CA ASP A 921 12.65 38.77 -12.11
C ASP A 921 14.09 38.62 -11.58
N LEU A 922 14.30 37.63 -10.70
CA LEU A 922 15.60 37.35 -10.05
C LEU A 922 16.09 35.93 -10.32
N VAL A 923 17.36 35.79 -10.70
CA VAL A 923 18.06 34.50 -10.73
C VAL A 923 18.74 34.30 -9.39
N ILE A 924 18.25 33.34 -8.61
CA ILE A 924 18.86 32.95 -7.35
C ILE A 924 19.84 31.82 -7.64
N GLY A 925 21.08 31.95 -7.19
CA GLY A 925 22.09 30.93 -7.39
C GLY A 925 23.08 30.87 -6.24
N GLY A 926 23.92 29.85 -6.26
CA GLY A 926 24.92 29.70 -5.23
C GLY A 926 25.88 28.56 -5.47
N LYS A 927 26.87 28.51 -4.59
CA LYS A 927 27.91 27.48 -4.52
C LYS A 927 28.37 27.36 -3.08
N ALA A 928 28.42 26.14 -2.54
CA ALA A 928 28.70 25.91 -1.12
C ALA A 928 27.73 26.72 -0.23
N ASN A 929 28.28 27.49 0.72
CA ASN A 929 27.50 28.32 1.64
C ASN A 929 27.24 29.74 1.13
N GLN A 930 27.58 30.06 -0.12
CA GLN A 930 27.36 31.38 -0.71
C GLN A 930 26.12 31.35 -1.60
N THR A 931 25.19 32.27 -1.36
CA THR A 931 23.99 32.45 -2.17
C THR A 931 23.93 33.90 -2.65
N PHE A 932 23.46 34.10 -3.86
CA PHE A 932 23.33 35.41 -4.48
C PHE A 932 22.04 35.48 -5.29
N ALA A 933 21.57 36.70 -5.53
CA ALA A 933 20.58 37.00 -6.54
C ALA A 933 21.18 37.92 -7.60
N LEU A 934 20.87 37.61 -8.85
CA LEU A 934 21.12 38.49 -9.99
C LEU A 934 19.78 39.01 -10.53
N ASN A 935 19.76 40.25 -10.99
CA ASN A 935 18.66 40.73 -11.82
C ASN A 935 18.60 39.88 -13.09
N ALA A 936 17.47 39.25 -13.37
CA ALA A 936 17.36 38.29 -14.47
C ALA A 936 17.43 38.96 -15.85
N SER A 937 17.16 40.27 -15.93
CA SER A 937 17.22 41.05 -17.16
C SER A 937 18.63 41.61 -17.46
N SER A 938 19.43 41.98 -16.46
CA SER A 938 20.76 42.59 -16.65
C SER A 938 21.96 41.72 -16.24
N GLY A 939 21.76 40.70 -15.40
CA GLY A 939 22.84 39.89 -14.83
C GLY A 939 23.59 40.56 -13.66
N GLU A 940 23.18 41.78 -13.28
CA GLU A 940 23.78 42.53 -12.19
C GLU A 940 23.42 41.90 -10.83
N GLN A 941 24.41 41.83 -9.93
CA GLN A 941 24.19 41.28 -8.59
C GLN A 941 23.34 42.23 -7.75
N VAL A 942 22.20 41.74 -7.27
CA VAL A 942 21.31 42.46 -6.36
C VAL A 942 21.79 42.28 -4.92
N TRP A 943 22.08 41.03 -4.53
CA TRP A 943 22.62 40.72 -3.22
C TRP A 943 23.48 39.45 -3.24
N ARG A 944 24.33 39.31 -2.22
CA ARG A 944 25.11 38.10 -1.94
C ARG A 944 25.29 37.93 -0.45
N LYS A 945 24.82 36.81 0.10
CA LYS A 945 24.80 36.54 1.54
C LYS A 945 25.04 35.06 1.81
N PRO A 946 25.61 34.71 2.98
CA PRO A 946 25.66 33.33 3.41
C PRO A 946 24.27 32.86 3.85
N VAL A 947 23.65 31.96 3.08
CA VAL A 947 22.43 31.26 3.50
C VAL A 947 22.87 30.01 4.23
N ARG A 948 22.48 29.89 5.51
CA ARG A 948 22.78 28.70 6.32
C ARG A 948 22.00 27.51 5.77
N GLY A 949 22.45 26.27 5.98
CA GLY A 949 21.69 25.08 5.58
C GLY A 949 22.01 24.52 4.19
N GLN A 950 21.38 23.41 3.84
CA GLN A 950 21.65 22.65 2.61
C GLN A 950 20.67 23.04 1.48
N GLN A 951 21.04 22.71 0.23
CA GLN A 951 20.25 22.89 -1.00
C GLN A 951 19.51 21.59 -1.37
N PRO A 952 18.42 21.63 -2.17
CA PRO A 952 17.84 22.79 -2.89
C PRO A 952 17.05 23.76 -1.98
N LEU A 953 16.83 24.99 -2.45
CA LEU A 953 15.86 25.92 -1.83
C LEU A 953 14.45 25.65 -2.34
N ILE A 954 13.47 25.86 -1.46
CA ILE A 954 12.05 25.94 -1.81
C ILE A 954 11.75 27.40 -2.11
N LEU A 955 11.64 27.76 -3.39
CA LEU A 955 11.48 29.14 -3.86
C LEU A 955 9.99 29.44 -4.09
N GLY A 956 9.36 30.07 -3.10
CA GLY A 956 8.03 30.64 -3.24
C GLY A 956 8.05 32.04 -3.86
N PRO A 957 6.89 32.71 -3.96
CA PRO A 957 6.77 34.02 -4.61
C PRO A 957 7.60 35.10 -3.90
N GLU A 958 7.41 35.27 -2.58
CA GLU A 958 8.05 36.34 -1.80
C GLU A 958 9.27 35.85 -1.00
N THR A 959 9.31 34.56 -0.66
CA THR A 959 10.32 33.96 0.23
C THR A 959 10.89 32.67 -0.31
N PHE A 960 12.10 32.33 0.11
CA PHE A 960 12.64 30.98 -0.06
C PHE A 960 12.99 30.32 1.27
N ILE A 961 12.87 29.00 1.32
CA ILE A 961 13.17 28.19 2.52
C ILE A 961 14.32 27.23 2.21
N ASN A 962 15.30 27.18 3.11
CA ASN A 962 16.41 26.24 2.99
C ASN A 962 16.06 24.85 3.56
N GLN A 963 16.94 23.86 3.36
CA GLN A 963 16.74 22.50 3.89
C GLN A 963 16.93 22.37 5.41
N SER A 964 17.21 23.49 6.10
CA SER A 964 17.24 23.60 7.56
C SER A 964 16.01 24.34 8.10
N GLY A 965 14.98 24.56 7.27
CA GLY A 965 13.71 25.17 7.66
C GLY A 965 13.71 26.68 7.86
N HIS A 966 14.78 27.40 7.53
CA HIS A 966 14.82 28.86 7.70
C HIS A 966 14.32 29.58 6.45
N THR A 967 13.54 30.64 6.68
CA THR A 967 12.89 31.44 5.65
C THR A 967 13.63 32.74 5.39
N TYR A 968 13.81 33.09 4.12
CA TYR A 968 14.52 34.29 3.67
C TYR A 968 13.68 35.04 2.64
N ASP A 969 13.79 36.37 2.62
CA ASP A 969 13.17 37.22 1.59
C ASP A 969 13.95 37.08 0.27
N VAL A 970 13.23 36.85 -0.83
CA VAL A 970 13.84 36.60 -2.16
C VAL A 970 14.56 37.86 -2.69
N ARG A 971 14.03 39.05 -2.42
CA ARG A 971 14.53 40.32 -2.96
C ARG A 971 15.77 40.82 -2.24
N THR A 972 15.91 40.55 -0.95
CA THR A 972 17.04 41.05 -0.16
C THR A 972 18.01 39.96 0.30
N GLY A 973 17.59 38.70 0.32
CA GLY A 973 18.33 37.58 0.91
C GLY A 973 18.44 37.67 2.44
N ASP A 974 17.65 38.53 3.09
CA ASP A 974 17.59 38.63 4.54
C ASP A 974 16.79 37.49 5.15
N LEU A 975 17.23 37.03 6.32
CA LEU A 975 16.51 36.07 7.12
C LEU A 975 15.21 36.72 7.64
N VAL A 976 14.06 36.16 7.28
CA VAL A 976 12.73 36.66 7.71
C VAL A 976 12.48 36.27 9.17
N SER A 977 12.83 35.04 9.55
CA SER A 977 12.70 34.52 10.91
C SER A 977 13.92 33.69 11.29
N GLY A 978 14.38 33.84 12.53
CA GLY A 978 15.45 33.02 13.10
C GLY A 978 15.03 31.61 13.50
N GLU A 979 13.72 31.34 13.53
CA GLU A 979 13.17 30.03 13.90
C GLU A 979 12.97 29.16 12.67
N ALA A 980 13.43 27.91 12.74
CA ALA A 980 13.23 26.94 11.67
C ALA A 980 11.79 26.41 11.69
N LEU A 981 11.16 26.34 10.51
CA LEU A 981 9.81 25.80 10.32
C LEU A 981 9.75 24.28 10.52
N PHE A 982 10.85 23.57 10.35
CA PHE A 982 10.92 22.12 10.52
C PHE A 982 12.32 21.67 10.91
N GLN A 983 12.38 20.47 11.49
CA GLN A 983 13.61 19.69 11.60
C GLN A 983 13.52 18.47 10.70
N ARG A 984 14.65 18.07 10.10
CA ARG A 984 14.67 16.99 9.11
C ARG A 984 15.33 15.75 9.69
N GLY A 985 14.60 14.63 9.66
CA GLY A 985 15.09 13.31 10.05
C GLY A 985 15.14 12.35 8.85
N GLY A 986 16.34 12.11 8.30
CA GLY A 986 16.57 11.12 7.23
C GLY A 986 17.09 11.71 5.91
N CYS A 987 17.14 10.87 4.86
CA CYS A 987 17.88 11.18 3.63
C CYS A 987 17.12 12.02 2.58
N ASN A 988 15.81 12.25 2.73
CA ASN A 988 15.02 12.97 1.73
C ASN A 988 15.15 14.49 1.87
N TYR A 989 15.23 15.25 0.78
CA TYR A 989 15.15 16.72 0.83
C TYR A 989 13.68 17.17 0.91
N ALA A 990 13.44 18.29 1.60
CA ALA A 990 12.13 18.90 1.72
C ALA A 990 11.75 19.66 0.44
N VAL A 991 10.47 19.62 0.11
CA VAL A 991 9.81 20.48 -0.88
C VAL A 991 8.65 21.21 -0.21
N GLY A 992 8.06 22.22 -0.85
CA GLY A 992 6.95 22.96 -0.26
C GLY A 992 5.90 23.36 -1.25
N GLY A 993 4.84 23.96 -0.75
CA GLY A 993 3.84 24.68 -1.53
C GLY A 993 3.33 25.88 -0.74
N LYS A 994 2.17 26.40 -1.14
CA LYS A 994 1.56 27.58 -0.50
C LYS A 994 1.29 27.39 0.98
N ASN A 995 0.74 26.24 1.36
CA ASN A 995 0.24 26.00 2.71
C ASN A 995 1.11 25.02 3.50
N LEU A 996 1.71 24.03 2.83
CA LEU A 996 2.41 22.93 3.48
C LEU A 996 3.86 22.76 3.01
N LEU A 997 4.72 22.30 3.91
CA LEU A 997 6.04 21.74 3.60
C LEU A 997 5.97 20.21 3.67
N PHE A 998 6.66 19.53 2.77
CA PHE A 998 6.69 18.06 2.69
C PHE A 998 8.12 17.57 2.89
N LEU A 999 8.31 16.68 3.85
CA LEU A 999 9.63 16.18 4.20
C LEU A 999 9.60 14.75 4.71
N ARG A 1000 10.78 14.28 5.11
CA ARG A 1000 10.93 13.08 5.91
C ARG A 1000 11.42 13.47 7.30
N SER A 1001 10.63 13.11 8.30
CA SER A 1001 10.99 13.13 9.70
C SER A 1001 10.81 11.70 10.22
N ASN A 1002 11.76 10.82 9.88
CA ASN A 1002 11.71 9.36 10.04
C ASN A 1002 10.68 8.66 9.14
N CYS A 1003 9.41 9.04 9.22
CA CYS A 1003 8.32 8.68 8.31
C CYS A 1003 8.07 9.79 7.27
N ALA A 1004 7.09 9.58 6.39
CA ALA A 1004 6.57 10.68 5.58
C ALA A 1004 5.89 11.72 6.49
N THR A 1005 6.10 13.00 6.23
CA THR A 1005 5.66 14.09 7.11
C THR A 1005 5.28 15.31 6.28
N TYR A 1006 4.23 16.02 6.68
CA TYR A 1006 3.95 17.37 6.22
C TYR A 1006 3.88 18.34 7.40
N VAL A 1007 4.25 19.60 7.17
CA VAL A 1007 4.24 20.67 8.16
C VAL A 1007 3.38 21.80 7.63
N ASP A 1008 2.40 22.21 8.43
CA ASP A 1008 1.59 23.38 8.12
C ASP A 1008 2.41 24.65 8.35
N ILE A 1009 2.51 25.52 7.34
CA ILE A 1009 3.42 26.67 7.38
C ILE A 1009 2.95 27.73 8.38
N GLU A 1010 1.64 27.94 8.48
CA GLU A 1010 1.06 28.98 9.32
C GLU A 1010 1.10 28.60 10.80
N SER A 1011 0.53 27.44 11.15
CA SER A 1011 0.49 26.93 12.53
C SER A 1011 1.80 26.33 12.99
N ARG A 1012 2.69 25.95 12.06
CA ARG A 1012 3.92 25.17 12.30
C ARG A 1012 3.69 23.78 12.86
N GLN A 1013 2.46 23.28 12.77
CA GLN A 1013 2.13 21.93 13.22
C GLN A 1013 2.74 20.89 12.29
N GLU A 1014 3.45 19.92 12.86
CA GLU A 1014 3.97 18.75 12.15
C GLU A 1014 2.95 17.62 12.18
N TYR A 1015 2.71 17.01 11.01
CA TYR A 1015 1.82 15.87 10.84
C TYR A 1015 2.62 14.68 10.31
N ALA A 1016 2.93 13.75 11.21
CA ALA A 1016 3.60 12.50 10.87
C ALA A 1016 2.60 11.53 10.21
N ILE A 1017 2.87 11.13 8.97
CA ILE A 1017 2.18 10.00 8.32
C ILE A 1017 2.82 8.72 8.84
N ARG A 1018 2.48 8.39 10.09
CA ARG A 1018 3.01 7.24 10.83
C ARG A 1018 2.87 5.96 10.01
N ASN A 1019 3.77 5.02 10.26
CA ASN A 1019 3.78 3.70 9.61
C ASN A 1019 4.06 3.69 8.11
N LEU A 1020 4.37 4.84 7.50
CA LEU A 1020 4.74 4.96 6.10
C LEU A 1020 6.13 5.58 5.93
N ARG A 1021 6.93 4.99 5.04
CA ARG A 1021 8.26 5.50 4.69
C ARG A 1021 8.23 6.25 3.37
N SER A 1022 8.70 7.49 3.37
CA SER A 1022 9.03 8.24 2.14
C SER A 1022 10.38 7.82 1.52
N GLY A 1023 10.58 8.19 0.25
CA GLY A 1023 11.78 7.83 -0.51
C GLY A 1023 13.08 8.47 -0.01
N CYS A 1024 14.21 8.10 -0.63
CA CYS A 1024 15.49 8.79 -0.42
C CYS A 1024 15.63 10.08 -1.25
N SER A 1025 14.75 10.28 -2.22
CA SER A 1025 14.52 11.53 -2.97
C SER A 1025 13.07 11.98 -2.75
N ASN A 1026 12.72 13.20 -3.18
CA ASN A 1026 11.36 13.69 -3.00
C ASN A 1026 10.34 12.69 -3.59
N SER A 1027 9.36 12.35 -2.78
CA SER A 1027 8.30 11.38 -3.06
C SER A 1027 6.92 11.90 -2.69
N LEU A 1028 6.84 13.12 -2.16
CA LEU A 1028 5.62 13.76 -1.73
C LEU A 1028 5.38 14.94 -2.67
N VAL A 1029 4.37 14.84 -3.51
CA VAL A 1029 4.11 15.78 -4.60
C VAL A 1029 2.72 16.38 -4.44
N ALA A 1030 2.66 17.65 -4.04
CA ALA A 1030 1.43 18.43 -4.00
C ALA A 1030 1.12 18.99 -5.39
N ALA A 1031 0.07 18.49 -6.04
CA ALA A 1031 -0.39 18.93 -7.35
C ALA A 1031 -1.75 18.32 -7.71
N ASP A 1032 -2.46 18.97 -8.63
CA ASP A 1032 -3.83 18.67 -9.05
C ASP A 1032 -4.80 18.51 -7.86
N GLY A 1033 -4.58 19.30 -6.81
CA GLY A 1033 -5.37 19.33 -5.58
C GLY A 1033 -5.09 18.18 -4.60
N LEU A 1034 -4.06 17.38 -4.85
CA LEU A 1034 -3.74 16.18 -4.08
C LEU A 1034 -2.29 16.19 -3.58
N LEU A 1035 -2.07 15.60 -2.41
CA LEU A 1035 -0.74 15.13 -2.01
C LEU A 1035 -0.55 13.72 -2.56
N ASN A 1036 0.24 13.59 -3.62
CA ASN A 1036 0.53 12.34 -4.31
C ASN A 1036 1.83 11.71 -3.81
N ALA A 1037 1.83 10.39 -3.61
CA ALA A 1037 2.99 9.67 -3.15
C ALA A 1037 3.10 8.26 -3.77
N PRO A 1038 3.99 8.06 -4.77
CA PRO A 1038 4.34 6.73 -5.23
C PRO A 1038 4.97 5.88 -4.11
N CYS A 1039 4.97 4.56 -4.26
CA CYS A 1039 5.64 3.66 -3.33
C CYS A 1039 7.16 3.63 -3.56
N PHE A 1040 7.92 4.25 -2.65
CA PHE A 1040 9.39 4.25 -2.70
C PHE A 1040 10.03 3.22 -1.78
N SER A 1041 9.26 2.64 -0.87
CA SER A 1041 9.82 1.73 0.13
C SER A 1041 9.97 0.31 -0.40
N VAL A 1042 9.56 0.02 -1.64
CA VAL A 1042 9.63 -1.32 -2.22
C VAL A 1042 11.04 -1.94 -2.09
N GLY A 1043 11.11 -3.10 -1.42
CA GLY A 1043 12.38 -3.80 -1.18
C GLY A 1043 13.16 -3.33 0.06
N CYS A 1044 12.67 -2.30 0.75
CA CYS A 1044 13.11 -1.92 2.07
C CYS A 1044 12.84 -3.04 3.08
N VAL A 1045 13.86 -3.37 3.87
CA VAL A 1045 13.78 -4.37 4.94
C VAL A 1045 13.22 -3.82 6.26
N CYS A 1046 13.13 -2.49 6.38
CA CYS A 1046 12.55 -1.83 7.56
C CYS A 1046 11.06 -2.18 7.72
N ASN A 1047 10.63 -2.28 8.97
CA ASN A 1047 9.27 -2.69 9.35
C ASN A 1047 8.28 -1.53 9.33
N TYR A 1048 8.21 -0.73 8.27
CA TYR A 1048 7.06 0.18 8.15
C TYR A 1048 5.82 -0.67 7.80
N PRO A 1049 4.74 -0.68 8.61
CA PRO A 1049 3.55 -1.50 8.39
C PRO A 1049 2.91 -1.32 7.03
N ILE A 1050 2.93 -0.09 6.51
CA ILE A 1050 2.28 0.28 5.26
C ILE A 1050 3.35 0.56 4.20
N GLN A 1051 3.31 -0.25 3.14
CA GLN A 1051 4.18 -0.13 1.97
C GLN A 1051 3.28 -0.05 0.74
N THR A 1052 2.91 1.17 0.35
CA THR A 1052 1.97 1.41 -0.74
C THR A 1052 2.19 2.77 -1.41
N SER A 1053 1.75 2.91 -2.67
CA SER A 1053 1.44 4.22 -3.25
C SER A 1053 0.11 4.71 -2.68
N PHE A 1054 -0.03 6.03 -2.55
CA PHE A 1054 -1.26 6.66 -2.07
C PHE A 1054 -1.41 8.09 -2.59
N ALA A 1055 -2.61 8.63 -2.47
CA ALA A 1055 -2.87 10.07 -2.53
C ALA A 1055 -3.72 10.51 -1.35
N MET A 1056 -3.56 11.77 -0.94
CA MET A 1056 -4.35 12.40 0.11
C MET A 1056 -4.98 13.70 -0.38
N PHE A 1057 -6.11 14.07 0.19
CA PHE A 1057 -6.84 15.29 -0.11
C PHE A 1057 -7.13 16.05 1.20
N HIS A 1058 -7.38 17.35 1.09
CA HIS A 1058 -7.75 18.17 2.23
C HIS A 1058 -9.14 17.78 2.74
N MET A 1059 -9.23 17.46 4.04
CA MET A 1059 -10.46 17.04 4.70
C MET A 1059 -10.57 17.71 6.07
N PRO A 1060 -11.10 18.94 6.16
CA PRO A 1060 -11.20 19.70 7.41
C PRO A 1060 -11.82 18.94 8.58
N GLU A 1061 -12.81 18.09 8.31
CA GLU A 1061 -13.53 17.28 9.30
C GLU A 1061 -12.59 16.33 10.05
N SER A 1062 -11.46 15.95 9.43
CA SER A 1062 -10.44 15.15 10.10
C SER A 1062 -9.65 15.90 11.18
N ALA A 1063 -9.76 17.23 11.28
CA ALA A 1063 -9.14 17.98 12.38
C ALA A 1063 -9.79 17.60 13.72
N GLU A 1064 -11.11 17.44 13.73
CA GLU A 1064 -11.91 17.09 14.92
C GLU A 1064 -11.52 15.73 15.48
N TRP A 1065 -10.93 14.88 14.63
CA TRP A 1065 -10.58 13.51 14.93
C TRP A 1065 -9.31 13.34 15.75
N HIS A 1066 -8.43 14.33 15.74
CA HIS A 1066 -7.11 14.27 16.34
C HIS A 1066 -7.05 14.85 17.76
N GLY A 1067 -8.13 15.51 18.20
CA GLY A 1067 -8.22 16.20 19.50
C GLY A 1067 -7.16 17.29 19.70
N ASP A 1068 -7.11 17.89 20.90
CA ASP A 1068 -6.14 18.93 21.26
C ASP A 1068 -4.70 18.40 21.49
N SER A 1069 -4.52 17.07 21.52
CA SER A 1069 -3.21 16.41 21.57
C SER A 1069 -3.39 14.90 21.40
N PRO A 1070 -2.80 14.25 20.38
CA PRO A 1070 -2.82 12.79 20.27
C PRO A 1070 -1.94 12.08 21.34
N VAL A 1071 -1.31 12.85 22.25
CA VAL A 1071 -0.17 12.41 23.06
C VAL A 1071 -0.48 12.29 24.56
N LYS A 1072 -1.67 12.67 25.02
CA LYS A 1072 -2.01 12.49 26.45
C LYS A 1072 -2.50 11.07 26.73
N GLN A 1073 -1.55 10.15 26.97
CA GLN A 1073 -1.77 8.97 27.81
C GLN A 1073 -1.32 9.22 29.24
#